data_AF-A0A8H6HL09-F1
#
_entry.id   AF-A0A8H6HL09-F1
#
_cell.length_a   1.000
_cell.length_b   1.000
_cell.length_c   1.000
_cell.angle_alpha   90.00
_cell.angle_beta   90.00
_cell.angle_gamma   90.00
#
_symmetry.space_group_name_H-M   'P 1'
#
loop_
_entity.id
_entity.type
_entity.pdbx_description
1 polymer ?
#
loop_
_entity_poly.entity_id
_entity_poly.type
_entity_poly.pdbx_seq_one_letter_code
_entity_poly.pdbx_strand_id
1 'polypeptide(L)'
;MRQTEMGPREIAFRKALENLRWKGCTDEDIALLRSRIAGKSPDLSVDVKEFKDVSIITALNRDKDLINATSSARFAAESGQRLEDFYSTDTLSSAEPKRYNPNKPRRVYSTAKSLTNAIQVNLWNQPPSTSEQIPGKLSLCIGMPVIIRHNEATDLCITRGQEARVVGWSALKYPKWRGRKYLDVLYVELVNPPHQVNLPHLPKNVVPLTRHSESIEAQLPNDMYVRISRSQIPVLPNFAMTDYSSQGKTRPSNVVDLKECRSFQGVYTCLSRGTSLEGTLIVRDFSDDLLRGGLDGALRQEYRELNYLTTITDLRYKEMLPAQILQMTRWETIKMYRAWKKTAGRNVVDAPTFPDEDDVRPPGEEITYESQTLNSVIKRKAREEKEKFAVPKKKRKTALLEPILANASWASPPGPIWDSADWSCAFDVWTFVLHWLWLSDRVKWSRILKEYSPAMNAMVSAFETMNKHDPEREMTRVRDEWRATIRDRRPAQYPEGRQGVDIIELSQDLLGYRFRGLTTATTCGSCNKHASECGSTPGTIAPFCSVRRALSIQDFVDQCFRPFRHCSTCGGEVFIRHKHSEVLCFEIVETEDDLLLNSRLQVGEWGSYRLAGVIYYGDNHFISRVVTRDNKVYSHDGMDGVHSTYEGVLDQGWSSKELNTCNDKAASLAIYVLADRRSYRDESDTESDNTV
;
A
#
# COMPACT_ATOMS: atom_id res chain seq x y z
N MET A 1 -30.95 -4.56 8.14
CA MET A 1 -31.50 -3.23 7.80
C MET A 1 -31.39 -2.34 9.03
N ARG A 2 -31.08 -1.04 8.88
CA ARG A 2 -30.76 -0.13 10.02
C ARG A 2 -32.00 0.52 10.63
N GLN A 3 -33.17 0.31 10.04
CA GLN A 3 -34.43 0.90 10.47
C GLN A 3 -34.96 0.19 11.72
N THR A 4 -35.10 0.91 12.81
CA THR A 4 -35.45 0.38 14.14
C THR A 4 -36.95 0.44 14.44
N GLU A 5 -37.69 1.27 13.72
CA GLU A 5 -39.12 1.50 13.96
C GLU A 5 -40.01 0.50 13.19
N MET A 6 -41.23 0.29 13.69
CA MET A 6 -42.21 -0.68 13.15
C MET A 6 -43.51 -0.04 12.67
N GLY A 7 -43.55 1.29 12.48
CA GLY A 7 -44.73 1.97 11.93
C GLY A 7 -45.01 1.58 10.46
N PRO A 8 -46.24 1.73 9.96
CA PRO A 8 -46.60 1.33 8.58
C PRO A 8 -45.71 1.98 7.51
N ARG A 9 -45.38 3.27 7.67
CA ARG A 9 -44.48 4.00 6.74
C ARG A 9 -43.03 3.53 6.81
N GLU A 10 -42.56 3.13 8.00
CA GLU A 10 -41.21 2.61 8.19
C GLU A 10 -41.06 1.20 7.64
N ILE A 11 -42.11 0.37 7.77
CA ILE A 11 -42.18 -0.92 7.09
C ILE A 11 -42.15 -0.73 5.57
N ALA A 12 -42.91 0.25 5.04
CA ALA A 12 -42.89 0.57 3.62
C ALA A 12 -41.50 1.06 3.17
N PHE A 13 -40.81 1.87 3.97
CA PHE A 13 -39.46 2.33 3.67
C PHE A 13 -38.43 1.20 3.70
N ARG A 14 -38.50 0.32 4.71
CA ARG A 14 -37.66 -0.89 4.78
C ARG A 14 -37.88 -1.76 3.55
N LYS A 15 -39.14 -1.99 3.15
CA LYS A 15 -39.50 -2.73 1.93
C LYS A 15 -38.95 -2.05 0.67
N ALA A 16 -39.07 -0.73 0.56
CA ALA A 16 -38.53 0.03 -0.58
C ALA A 16 -37.01 -0.14 -0.70
N LEU A 17 -36.28 -0.14 0.43
CA LEU A 17 -34.84 -0.37 0.46
C LEU A 17 -34.46 -1.82 0.16
N GLU A 18 -35.25 -2.80 0.63
CA GLU A 18 -35.08 -4.21 0.28
C GLU A 18 -35.26 -4.42 -1.23
N ASN A 19 -36.30 -3.84 -1.82
CA ASN A 19 -36.53 -3.86 -3.25
C ASN A 19 -35.43 -3.13 -4.02
N LEU A 20 -34.94 -1.99 -3.51
CA LEU A 20 -33.84 -1.24 -4.09
C LEU A 20 -32.55 -2.05 -4.12
N ARG A 21 -32.28 -2.86 -3.10
CA ARG A 21 -31.12 -3.77 -3.06
C ARG A 21 -31.08 -4.72 -4.27
N TRP A 22 -32.26 -5.03 -4.81
CA TRP A 22 -32.46 -5.89 -5.97
C TRP A 22 -32.70 -5.12 -7.28
N LYS A 23 -32.61 -3.79 -7.25
CA LYS A 23 -32.98 -2.91 -8.37
C LYS A 23 -34.40 -3.21 -8.87
N GLY A 24 -35.31 -3.44 -7.93
CA GLY A 24 -36.68 -3.91 -8.17
C GLY A 24 -37.74 -3.08 -7.44
N CYS A 25 -37.52 -1.79 -7.21
CA CYS A 25 -38.51 -0.92 -6.56
C CYS A 25 -39.85 -0.89 -7.33
N THR A 26 -40.98 -0.94 -6.63
CA THR A 26 -42.34 -0.79 -7.19
C THR A 26 -42.76 0.67 -7.29
N ASP A 27 -43.94 0.98 -7.84
CA ASP A 27 -44.36 2.37 -8.09
C ASP A 27 -44.62 3.07 -6.76
N GLU A 28 -45.12 2.31 -5.80
CA GLU A 28 -45.31 2.71 -4.42
C GLU A 28 -43.97 3.02 -3.74
N ASP A 29 -42.93 2.21 -3.96
CA ASP A 29 -41.59 2.46 -3.40
C ASP A 29 -41.01 3.78 -3.91
N ILE A 30 -41.10 4.01 -5.23
CA ILE A 30 -40.59 5.24 -5.85
C ILE A 30 -41.40 6.45 -5.40
N ALA A 31 -42.73 6.35 -5.35
CA ALA A 31 -43.59 7.41 -4.84
C ALA A 31 -43.28 7.74 -3.37
N LEU A 32 -43.02 6.73 -2.55
CA LEU A 32 -42.61 6.89 -1.16
C LEU A 32 -41.28 7.66 -1.05
N LEU A 33 -40.27 7.27 -1.83
CA LEU A 33 -38.98 7.98 -1.84
C LEU A 33 -39.13 9.42 -2.37
N ARG A 34 -39.89 9.63 -3.44
CA ARG A 34 -40.17 10.96 -3.98
C ARG A 34 -40.95 11.85 -3.02
N SER A 35 -41.72 11.27 -2.10
CA SER A 35 -42.40 12.03 -1.03
C SER A 35 -41.41 12.72 -0.07
N ARG A 36 -40.15 12.28 -0.05
CA ARG A 36 -39.07 12.83 0.78
C ARG A 36 -38.18 13.84 0.03
N ILE A 37 -38.56 14.23 -1.19
CA ILE A 37 -37.85 15.28 -1.93
C ILE A 37 -38.08 16.65 -1.28
N ALA A 38 -37.02 17.42 -1.14
CA ALA A 38 -37.06 18.77 -0.59
C ALA A 38 -38.10 19.64 -1.32
N GLY A 39 -38.86 20.44 -0.55
CA GLY A 39 -39.93 21.30 -1.08
C GLY A 39 -41.28 20.60 -1.32
N LYS A 40 -41.39 19.28 -1.12
CA LYS A 40 -42.69 18.57 -1.14
C LYS A 40 -43.57 18.88 0.07
N SER A 41 -42.98 19.33 1.17
CA SER A 41 -43.68 19.86 2.35
C SER A 41 -42.80 20.92 3.03
N PRO A 42 -43.36 21.83 3.85
CA PRO A 42 -42.59 22.84 4.57
C PRO A 42 -41.50 22.25 5.48
N ASP A 43 -41.76 21.06 6.02
CA ASP A 43 -40.85 20.36 6.94
C ASP A 43 -39.72 19.60 6.21
N LEU A 44 -39.75 19.58 4.86
CA LEU A 44 -38.73 18.95 4.01
C LEU A 44 -37.83 20.01 3.39
N SER A 45 -36.97 20.59 4.22
CA SER A 45 -35.92 21.51 3.78
C SER A 45 -34.62 21.27 4.53
N VAL A 46 -33.50 21.57 3.86
CA VAL A 46 -32.15 21.55 4.44
C VAL A 46 -31.95 22.62 5.52
N ASP A 47 -32.86 23.60 5.61
CA ASP A 47 -32.82 24.67 6.61
C ASP A 47 -33.61 24.33 7.88
N VAL A 48 -34.38 23.24 7.88
CA VAL A 48 -35.07 22.73 9.07
C VAL A 48 -34.03 22.21 10.06
N LYS A 49 -34.22 22.51 11.35
CA LYS A 49 -33.28 22.20 12.44
C LYS A 49 -32.74 20.76 12.42
N GLU A 50 -33.58 19.79 12.05
CA GLU A 50 -33.21 18.38 11.99
C GLU A 50 -32.20 18.04 10.88
N PHE A 51 -32.28 18.74 9.74
CA PHE A 51 -31.43 18.54 8.56
C PHE A 51 -30.35 19.63 8.41
N LYS A 52 -30.45 20.69 9.21
CA LYS A 52 -29.52 21.81 9.18
C LYS A 52 -28.13 21.36 9.61
N ASP A 53 -27.15 21.72 8.80
CA ASP A 53 -25.72 21.38 8.96
C ASP A 53 -25.41 19.87 9.01
N VAL A 54 -26.39 19.02 8.66
CA VAL A 54 -26.21 17.59 8.48
C VAL A 54 -25.48 17.34 7.17
N SER A 55 -24.42 16.53 7.20
CA SER A 55 -23.63 16.24 6.01
C SER A 55 -24.47 15.62 4.88
N ILE A 56 -24.53 16.27 3.72
CA ILE A 56 -25.27 15.77 2.56
C ILE A 56 -24.45 14.68 1.87
N ILE A 57 -25.03 13.49 1.67
CA ILE A 57 -24.38 12.43 0.90
C ILE A 57 -24.57 12.70 -0.58
N THR A 58 -23.46 12.83 -1.32
CA THR A 58 -23.46 13.07 -2.77
C THR A 58 -22.66 12.00 -3.51
N ALA A 59 -22.91 11.83 -4.81
CA ALA A 59 -22.15 10.87 -5.62
C ALA A 59 -20.78 11.41 -6.09
N LEU A 60 -20.65 12.73 -6.25
CA LEU A 60 -19.48 13.35 -6.88
C LEU A 60 -18.71 14.24 -5.91
N ASN A 61 -17.38 14.13 -5.93
CA ASN A 61 -16.50 14.96 -5.12
C ASN A 61 -16.65 16.47 -5.43
N ARG A 62 -16.95 16.85 -6.67
CA ARG A 62 -17.16 18.25 -7.06
C ARG A 62 -18.37 18.88 -6.36
N ASP A 63 -19.47 18.13 -6.27
CA ASP A 63 -20.71 18.58 -5.64
C ASP A 63 -20.49 18.67 -4.12
N LYS A 64 -19.81 17.67 -3.55
CA LYS A 64 -19.36 17.65 -2.15
C LYS A 64 -18.51 18.89 -1.81
N ASP A 65 -17.51 19.22 -2.62
CA ASP A 65 -16.64 20.39 -2.38
C ASP A 65 -17.42 21.71 -2.47
N LEU A 66 -18.32 21.84 -3.46
CA LEU A 66 -19.14 23.04 -3.63
C LEU A 66 -20.10 23.26 -2.44
N ILE A 67 -20.79 22.19 -2.01
CA ILE A 67 -21.69 22.24 -0.85
C ILE A 67 -20.90 22.59 0.41
N ASN A 68 -19.73 21.97 0.61
CA ASN A 68 -18.87 22.29 1.74
C ASN A 68 -18.42 23.75 1.75
N ALA A 69 -18.00 24.30 0.61
CA ALA A 69 -17.59 25.70 0.51
C ALA A 69 -18.76 26.66 0.82
N THR A 70 -19.93 26.42 0.22
CA THR A 70 -21.11 27.28 0.38
C THR A 70 -21.68 27.19 1.80
N SER A 71 -21.76 25.98 2.36
CA SER A 71 -22.30 25.74 3.70
C SER A 71 -21.36 26.24 4.79
N SER A 72 -20.03 26.17 4.58
CA SER A 72 -19.07 26.79 5.50
C SER A 72 -19.27 28.30 5.59
N ALA A 73 -19.48 28.97 4.44
CA ALA A 73 -19.76 30.40 4.41
C ALA A 73 -21.09 30.75 5.09
N ARG A 74 -22.15 29.97 4.82
CA ARG A 74 -23.45 30.11 5.50
C ARG A 74 -23.30 29.94 7.02
N PHE A 75 -22.66 28.86 7.47
CA PHE A 75 -22.49 28.54 8.88
C PHE A 75 -21.74 29.65 9.63
N ALA A 76 -20.67 30.18 9.04
CA ALA A 76 -19.95 31.31 9.63
C ALA A 76 -20.85 32.56 9.75
N ALA A 77 -21.57 32.92 8.68
CA ALA A 77 -22.47 34.07 8.70
C ALA A 77 -23.59 33.94 9.74
N GLU A 78 -24.24 32.77 9.82
CA GLU A 78 -25.32 32.51 10.77
C GLU A 78 -24.84 32.43 12.23
N SER A 79 -23.60 31.98 12.45
CA SER A 79 -22.98 31.97 13.78
C SER A 79 -22.34 33.32 14.17
N GLY A 80 -22.43 34.35 13.32
CA GLY A 80 -21.81 35.65 13.56
C GLY A 80 -20.27 35.61 13.56
N GLN A 81 -19.68 34.58 12.97
CA GLN A 81 -18.25 34.37 12.88
C GLN A 81 -17.72 34.69 11.48
N ARG A 82 -16.40 34.83 11.38
CA ARG A 82 -15.71 34.91 10.09
C ARG A 82 -14.94 33.61 9.85
N LEU A 83 -14.93 33.12 8.61
CA LEU A 83 -14.01 32.07 8.21
C LEU A 83 -12.57 32.60 8.22
N GLU A 84 -11.69 31.93 8.96
CA GLU A 84 -10.25 32.16 8.91
C GLU A 84 -9.62 31.19 7.89
N ASP A 85 -8.79 31.75 7.00
CA ASP A 85 -8.12 31.01 5.93
C ASP A 85 -6.72 30.56 6.36
N PHE A 86 -6.47 29.26 6.28
CA PHE A 86 -5.19 28.62 6.55
C PHE A 86 -4.65 27.95 5.30
N TYR A 87 -3.46 28.34 4.90
CA TYR A 87 -2.85 27.95 3.63
C TYR A 87 -1.91 26.76 3.83
N SER A 88 -1.92 25.81 2.90
CA SER A 88 -0.96 24.72 2.88
C SER A 88 0.44 25.23 2.54
N THR A 89 1.47 24.51 2.98
CA THR A 89 2.82 24.73 2.45
C THR A 89 3.11 23.71 1.37
N ASP A 90 3.23 24.17 0.12
CA ASP A 90 3.49 23.28 -1.01
C ASP A 90 4.95 23.44 -1.49
N THR A 91 5.58 22.32 -1.84
CA THR A 91 6.87 22.27 -2.53
C THR A 91 6.74 21.42 -3.79
N LEU A 92 7.52 21.69 -4.84
CA LEU A 92 7.52 20.80 -6.01
C LEU A 92 8.02 19.42 -5.59
N SER A 93 7.27 18.39 -5.99
CA SER A 93 7.64 17.01 -5.74
C SER A 93 8.47 16.50 -6.91
N SER A 94 9.67 15.98 -6.63
CA SER A 94 10.54 15.30 -7.60
C SER A 94 10.13 13.84 -7.87
N ALA A 95 9.10 13.33 -7.18
CA ALA A 95 8.62 11.95 -7.34
C ALA A 95 8.04 11.67 -8.74
N GLU A 96 8.27 10.47 -9.27
CA GLU A 96 7.90 10.06 -10.63
C GLU A 96 6.40 9.77 -10.82
N PRO A 97 5.78 10.27 -11.92
CA PRO A 97 4.32 10.24 -12.11
C PRO A 97 3.75 8.84 -11.86
N LYS A 98 2.59 8.77 -11.19
CA LYS A 98 1.93 7.47 -10.93
C LYS A 98 1.79 6.71 -12.25
N ARG A 99 2.13 5.41 -12.27
CA ARG A 99 2.07 4.54 -13.47
C ARG A 99 0.78 4.83 -14.25
N TYR A 100 0.93 5.25 -15.51
CA TYR A 100 -0.20 5.59 -16.37
C TYR A 100 -1.13 4.39 -16.49
N ASN A 101 -2.35 4.52 -15.99
CA ASN A 101 -3.39 3.54 -16.24
C ASN A 101 -3.91 3.78 -17.67
N PRO A 102 -3.74 2.83 -18.61
CA PRO A 102 -4.18 3.00 -20.00
C PRO A 102 -5.69 3.22 -20.15
N ASN A 103 -6.48 2.95 -19.10
CA ASN A 103 -7.92 3.21 -19.06
C ASN A 103 -8.29 4.61 -18.54
N LYS A 104 -7.32 5.44 -18.12
CA LYS A 104 -7.56 6.83 -17.69
C LYS A 104 -7.09 7.79 -18.77
N PRO A 105 -7.79 8.91 -18.99
CA PRO A 105 -7.34 9.93 -19.92
C PRO A 105 -5.94 10.43 -19.54
N ARG A 106 -5.08 10.58 -20.55
CA ARG A 106 -3.70 11.02 -20.36
C ARG A 106 -3.67 12.43 -19.78
N ARG A 107 -3.10 12.57 -18.58
CA ARG A 107 -2.93 13.85 -17.91
C ARG A 107 -1.77 14.63 -18.54
N VAL A 108 -1.96 15.93 -18.74
CA VAL A 108 -0.90 16.84 -19.18
C VAL A 108 -0.27 17.46 -17.95
N TYR A 109 1.04 17.29 -17.80
CA TYR A 109 1.78 17.82 -16.66
C TYR A 109 2.42 19.16 -16.99
N SER A 110 2.39 20.09 -16.05
CA SER A 110 3.09 21.36 -16.14
C SER A 110 4.60 21.12 -16.15
N THR A 111 5.32 21.81 -17.04
CA THR A 111 6.80 21.79 -17.12
C THR A 111 7.46 22.78 -16.17
N ALA A 112 6.71 23.36 -15.23
CA ALA A 112 7.20 24.37 -14.30
C ALA A 112 8.36 23.81 -13.46
N LYS A 113 9.53 24.44 -13.56
CA LYS A 113 10.74 24.08 -12.80
C LYS A 113 10.73 24.57 -11.34
N SER A 114 9.82 25.50 -11.03
CA SER A 114 9.64 26.05 -9.68
C SER A 114 8.18 26.39 -9.41
N LEU A 115 7.77 26.33 -8.14
CA LEU A 115 6.42 26.72 -7.73
C LEU A 115 6.36 28.25 -7.63
N THR A 116 5.96 28.90 -8.72
CA THR A 116 5.84 30.37 -8.74
C THR A 116 4.68 30.82 -7.84
N ASN A 117 4.72 32.09 -7.42
CA ASN A 117 3.66 32.69 -6.62
C ASN A 117 2.27 32.55 -7.27
N ALA A 118 2.19 32.69 -8.60
CA ALA A 118 0.93 32.52 -9.33
C ALA A 118 0.41 31.09 -9.27
N ILE A 119 1.30 30.09 -9.44
CA ILE A 119 0.93 28.67 -9.34
C ILE A 119 0.47 28.34 -7.92
N GLN A 120 1.17 28.81 -6.89
CA GLN A 120 0.78 28.59 -5.50
C GLN A 120 -0.60 29.18 -5.16
N VAL A 121 -0.89 30.40 -5.64
CA VAL A 121 -2.21 31.03 -5.44
C VAL A 121 -3.31 30.22 -6.14
N ASN A 122 -3.05 29.74 -7.35
CA ASN A 122 -3.98 28.88 -8.05
C ASN A 122 -4.24 27.60 -7.25
N LEU A 123 -3.19 26.92 -6.78
CA LEU A 123 -3.28 25.69 -5.98
C LEU A 123 -4.08 25.86 -4.69
N TRP A 124 -3.98 27.01 -4.02
CA TRP A 124 -4.77 27.30 -2.82
C TRP A 124 -6.25 27.54 -3.10
N ASN A 125 -6.58 28.00 -4.30
CA ASN A 125 -7.96 28.29 -4.71
C ASN A 125 -8.64 27.10 -5.40
N GLN A 126 -7.92 26.00 -5.59
CA GLN A 126 -8.47 24.78 -6.18
C GLN A 126 -9.30 23.98 -5.17
N PRO A 127 -10.42 23.36 -5.59
CA PRO A 127 -11.19 22.46 -4.74
C PRO A 127 -10.35 21.25 -4.29
N PRO A 128 -10.54 20.73 -3.07
CA PRO A 128 -9.79 19.57 -2.58
C PRO A 128 -9.88 18.34 -3.50
N SER A 129 -10.98 18.18 -4.25
CA SER A 129 -11.16 17.09 -5.21
C SER A 129 -10.17 17.08 -6.37
N THR A 130 -9.54 18.21 -6.66
CA THR A 130 -8.53 18.31 -7.71
C THR A 130 -7.10 18.07 -7.20
N SER A 131 -6.95 17.82 -5.89
CA SER A 131 -5.67 17.59 -5.22
C SER A 131 -5.76 16.44 -4.21
N GLU A 132 -6.26 15.30 -4.68
CA GLU A 132 -6.36 14.03 -3.92
C GLU A 132 -7.12 14.13 -2.58
N GLN A 133 -8.05 15.07 -2.46
CA GLN A 133 -8.80 15.38 -1.23
C GLN A 133 -7.96 16.05 -0.12
N ILE A 134 -6.77 16.56 -0.44
CA ILE A 134 -5.94 17.34 0.48
C ILE A 134 -6.08 18.83 0.15
N PRO A 135 -6.68 19.63 1.04
CA PRO A 135 -7.03 21.02 0.74
C PRO A 135 -5.79 21.91 0.63
N GLY A 136 -5.70 22.72 -0.43
CA GLY A 136 -4.69 23.78 -0.51
C GLY A 136 -4.98 24.92 0.48
N LYS A 137 -6.25 25.18 0.75
CA LYS A 137 -6.69 26.16 1.73
C LYS A 137 -7.79 25.57 2.60
N LEU A 138 -7.64 25.70 3.91
CA LEU A 138 -8.66 25.38 4.90
C LEU A 138 -9.29 26.67 5.41
N SER A 139 -10.59 26.83 5.20
CA SER A 139 -11.37 27.94 5.73
C SER A 139 -12.21 27.43 6.89
N LEU A 140 -11.89 27.84 8.13
CA LEU A 140 -12.51 27.29 9.35
C LEU A 140 -13.08 28.38 10.26
N CYS A 141 -14.05 28.02 11.09
CA CYS A 141 -14.51 28.80 12.25
C CYS A 141 -14.86 27.85 13.41
N ILE A 142 -15.05 28.37 14.62
CA ILE A 142 -15.30 27.56 15.82
C ILE A 142 -16.71 26.92 15.71
N GLY A 143 -16.82 25.66 16.13
CA GLY A 143 -18.04 24.86 16.07
C GLY A 143 -18.32 24.21 14.72
N MET A 144 -17.55 24.54 13.67
CA MET A 144 -17.81 24.07 12.31
C MET A 144 -17.61 22.55 12.20
N PRO A 145 -18.53 21.80 11.54
CA PRO A 145 -18.37 20.37 11.31
C PRO A 145 -17.25 20.08 10.32
N VAL A 146 -16.37 19.16 10.70
CA VAL A 146 -15.24 18.67 9.90
C VAL A 146 -15.18 17.14 9.94
N ILE A 147 -14.45 16.56 8.99
CA ILE A 147 -14.18 15.13 8.92
C ILE A 147 -12.69 14.89 8.79
N ILE A 148 -12.17 13.98 9.60
CA ILE A 148 -10.76 13.60 9.62
C ILE A 148 -10.46 12.76 8.36
N ARG A 149 -9.32 13.02 7.73
CA ARG A 149 -8.91 12.40 6.45
C ARG A 149 -7.69 11.50 6.54
N HIS A 150 -7.05 11.43 7.71
CA HIS A 150 -5.88 10.61 7.99
C HIS A 150 -6.12 9.72 9.23
N ASN A 151 -5.45 8.57 9.29
CA ASN A 151 -5.46 7.73 10.48
C ASN A 151 -4.30 8.17 11.36
N GLU A 152 -4.62 8.89 12.44
CA GLU A 152 -3.60 9.43 13.33
C GLU A 152 -3.30 8.49 14.49
N ALA A 153 -4.36 8.10 15.20
CA ALA A 153 -4.29 7.24 16.37
C ALA A 153 -5.62 6.52 16.50
N THR A 154 -5.66 5.27 16.03
CA THR A 154 -6.88 4.45 16.02
C THR A 154 -7.43 4.23 17.43
N ASP A 155 -6.55 4.06 18.40
CA ASP A 155 -6.90 3.83 19.81
C ASP A 155 -7.52 5.06 20.48
N LEU A 156 -7.25 6.25 19.92
CA LEU A 156 -7.85 7.51 20.35
C LEU A 156 -9.02 7.93 19.44
N CYS A 157 -9.56 7.00 18.64
CA CYS A 157 -10.61 7.24 17.66
C CYS A 157 -10.28 8.31 16.60
N ILE A 158 -9.01 8.71 16.46
CA ILE A 158 -8.56 9.69 15.48
C ILE A 158 -8.29 8.97 14.16
N THR A 159 -9.38 8.68 13.45
CA THR A 159 -9.37 7.84 12.26
C THR A 159 -9.93 8.56 11.04
N ARG A 160 -9.51 8.13 9.86
CA ARG A 160 -10.05 8.61 8.60
C ARG A 160 -11.54 8.32 8.52
N GLY A 161 -12.32 9.39 8.37
CA GLY A 161 -13.77 9.34 8.30
C GLY A 161 -14.49 9.57 9.62
N GLN A 162 -13.75 9.77 10.73
CA GLN A 162 -14.32 10.25 11.99
C GLN A 162 -14.79 11.69 11.85
N GLU A 163 -16.03 11.94 12.28
CA GLU A 163 -16.64 13.27 12.27
C GLU A 163 -16.25 14.03 13.54
N ALA A 164 -16.05 15.34 13.41
CA ALA A 164 -15.64 16.19 14.51
C ALA A 164 -16.14 17.64 14.34
N ARG A 165 -16.02 18.45 15.40
CA ARG A 165 -16.30 19.89 15.39
C ARG A 165 -15.06 20.67 15.75
N VAL A 166 -14.81 21.79 15.08
CA VAL A 166 -13.67 22.65 15.38
C VAL A 166 -13.83 23.29 16.76
N VAL A 167 -12.85 23.13 17.65
CA VAL A 167 -12.86 23.72 19.00
C VAL A 167 -11.92 24.92 19.09
N GLY A 168 -10.82 24.88 18.35
CA GLY A 168 -9.82 25.94 18.33
C GLY A 168 -8.59 25.54 17.54
N TRP A 169 -7.62 26.44 17.40
CA TRP A 169 -6.40 26.17 16.66
C TRP A 169 -5.24 27.04 17.16
N SER A 170 -4.03 26.56 16.90
CA SER A 170 -2.81 27.36 16.87
C SER A 170 -2.40 27.57 15.42
N ALA A 171 -2.04 28.79 15.06
CA ALA A 171 -1.65 29.14 13.69
C ALA A 171 -0.38 29.99 13.68
N LEU A 172 0.46 29.74 12.68
CA LEU A 172 1.71 30.44 12.47
C LEU A 172 1.64 31.33 11.23
N LYS A 173 2.38 32.44 11.23
CA LYS A 173 2.49 33.31 10.05
C LYS A 173 3.26 32.59 8.95
N TYR A 174 2.80 32.73 7.71
CA TYR A 174 3.47 32.14 6.56
C TYR A 174 4.75 32.93 6.22
N PRO A 175 5.97 32.35 6.28
CA PRO A 175 7.22 33.10 6.16
C PRO A 175 7.37 33.83 4.83
N LYS A 176 6.96 33.18 3.73
CA LYS A 176 7.09 33.70 2.36
C LYS A 176 5.91 34.58 1.91
N TRP A 177 4.81 34.65 2.69
CA TRP A 177 3.57 35.31 2.26
C TRP A 177 2.99 36.20 3.36
N ARG A 178 3.18 37.51 3.20
CA ARG A 178 2.66 38.51 4.15
C ARG A 178 1.13 38.41 4.28
N GLY A 179 0.66 38.45 5.53
CA GLY A 179 -0.78 38.42 5.85
C GLY A 179 -1.44 37.04 5.79
N ARG A 180 -0.71 35.98 5.40
CA ARG A 180 -1.22 34.61 5.36
C ARG A 180 -0.74 33.81 6.57
N LYS A 181 -1.54 32.83 7.00
CA LYS A 181 -1.22 31.92 8.09
C LYS A 181 -1.39 30.47 7.65
N TYR A 182 -0.75 29.54 8.34
CA TYR A 182 -1.00 28.11 8.23
C TYR A 182 -1.29 27.53 9.62
N LEU A 183 -2.05 26.45 9.68
CA LEU A 183 -2.36 25.77 10.94
C LEU A 183 -1.13 25.03 11.44
N ASP A 184 -0.84 25.16 12.73
CA ASP A 184 0.15 24.32 13.38
C ASP A 184 -0.52 23.13 14.07
N VAL A 185 -1.53 23.42 14.90
CA VAL A 185 -2.36 22.44 15.58
C VAL A 185 -3.83 22.85 15.46
N LEU A 186 -4.70 21.90 15.13
CA LEU A 186 -6.15 22.07 15.13
C LEU A 186 -6.74 21.19 16.23
N TYR A 187 -7.50 21.79 17.14
CA TYR A 187 -8.25 21.06 18.16
C TYR A 187 -9.66 20.80 17.66
N VAL A 188 -10.06 19.53 17.67
CA VAL A 188 -11.40 19.10 17.25
C VAL A 188 -12.06 18.24 18.33
N GLU A 189 -13.35 18.41 18.51
CA GLU A 189 -14.20 17.56 19.35
C GLU A 189 -14.77 16.43 18.51
N LEU A 190 -14.45 15.18 18.83
CA LEU A 190 -14.96 14.01 18.10
C LEU A 190 -16.47 13.84 18.35
N VAL A 191 -17.24 13.68 17.27
CA VAL A 191 -18.69 13.45 17.33
C VAL A 191 -18.96 11.95 17.40
N ASN A 192 -19.60 11.52 18.48
CA ASN A 192 -19.98 10.11 18.74
C ASN A 192 -18.84 9.10 18.49
N PRO A 193 -17.64 9.28 19.10
CA PRO A 193 -16.56 8.32 18.93
C PRO A 193 -16.96 6.95 19.53
N PRO A 194 -16.40 5.83 19.01
CA PRO A 194 -16.69 4.47 19.52
C PRO A 194 -16.51 4.32 21.03
N HIS A 195 -15.52 5.00 21.61
CA HIS A 195 -15.31 5.13 23.04
C HIS A 195 -14.90 6.57 23.39
N GLN A 196 -15.09 6.95 24.66
CA GLN A 196 -14.72 8.28 25.12
C GLN A 196 -13.19 8.44 25.12
N VAL A 197 -12.73 9.56 24.58
CA VAL A 197 -11.31 9.93 24.53
C VAL A 197 -11.07 11.00 25.57
N ASN A 198 -10.05 10.83 26.41
CA ASN A 198 -9.70 11.79 27.46
C ASN A 198 -8.19 12.01 27.48
N LEU A 199 -7.75 13.12 26.89
CA LEU A 199 -6.35 13.52 26.89
C LEU A 199 -6.08 14.47 28.06
N PRO A 200 -4.96 14.33 28.79
CA PRO A 200 -4.62 15.24 29.88
C PRO A 200 -4.70 16.70 29.43
N HIS A 201 -5.31 17.54 30.26
CA HIS A 201 -5.48 18.99 30.02
C HIS A 201 -6.39 19.38 28.86
N LEU A 202 -7.04 18.43 28.17
CA LEU A 202 -8.05 18.71 27.17
C LEU A 202 -9.45 18.28 27.65
N PRO A 203 -10.52 18.94 27.18
CA PRO A 203 -11.88 18.46 27.42
C PRO A 203 -12.10 17.07 26.84
N LYS A 204 -13.13 16.37 27.33
CA LYS A 204 -13.52 15.06 26.81
C LYS A 204 -13.75 15.12 25.30
N ASN A 205 -13.26 14.10 24.60
CA ASN A 205 -13.32 13.92 23.15
C ASN A 205 -12.64 15.03 22.32
N VAL A 206 -11.91 15.96 22.95
CA VAL A 206 -11.13 16.96 22.23
C VAL A 206 -9.74 16.42 21.97
N VAL A 207 -9.35 16.38 20.69
CA VAL A 207 -8.06 15.87 20.23
C VAL A 207 -7.31 16.91 19.41
N PRO A 208 -5.98 16.99 19.53
CA PRO A 208 -5.16 17.79 18.64
C PRO A 208 -4.88 17.04 17.34
N LEU A 209 -4.93 17.75 16.22
CA LEU A 209 -4.50 17.30 14.91
C LEU A 209 -3.34 18.16 14.44
N THR A 210 -2.30 17.52 13.91
CA THR A 210 -1.09 18.16 13.39
C THR A 210 -1.06 18.09 11.86
N ARG A 211 -0.07 18.74 11.25
CA ARG A 211 0.10 18.74 9.79
C ARG A 211 0.78 17.47 9.32
N HIS A 212 0.32 16.98 8.17
CA HIS A 212 0.95 15.89 7.43
C HIS A 212 1.41 16.39 6.09
N SER A 213 2.54 15.87 5.62
CA SER A 213 3.09 16.19 4.31
C SER A 213 2.90 15.02 3.37
N GLU A 214 2.12 15.20 2.31
CA GLU A 214 1.81 14.16 1.34
C GLU A 214 2.17 14.59 -0.09
N SER A 215 2.75 13.67 -0.87
CA SER A 215 3.01 13.90 -2.30
C SER A 215 1.75 13.64 -3.12
N ILE A 216 1.23 14.69 -3.75
CA ILE A 216 -0.04 14.65 -4.49
C ILE A 216 0.11 15.18 -5.92
N GLU A 217 -0.75 14.69 -6.80
CA GLU A 217 -1.00 15.30 -8.11
C GLU A 217 -2.14 16.32 -8.00
N ALA A 218 -1.82 17.60 -8.13
CA ALA A 218 -2.79 18.69 -8.07
C ALA A 218 -3.09 19.26 -9.46
N GLN A 219 -4.37 19.39 -9.80
CA GLN A 219 -4.80 20.04 -11.04
C GLN A 219 -4.74 21.56 -10.90
N LEU A 220 -4.36 22.26 -11.96
CA LEU A 220 -4.37 23.70 -12.10
C LEU A 220 -5.64 24.16 -12.84
N PRO A 221 -6.00 25.46 -12.79
CA PRO A 221 -7.18 25.98 -13.49
C PRO A 221 -7.19 25.76 -15.01
N ASN A 222 -6.05 25.47 -15.61
CA ASN A 222 -5.88 25.18 -17.03
C ASN A 222 -5.86 23.68 -17.35
N ASP A 223 -6.37 22.85 -16.45
CA ASP A 223 -6.43 21.39 -16.52
C ASP A 223 -5.07 20.66 -16.59
N MET A 224 -3.96 21.40 -16.49
CA MET A 224 -2.65 20.79 -16.30
C MET A 224 -2.47 20.32 -14.87
N TYR A 225 -1.67 19.28 -14.68
CA TYR A 225 -1.34 18.74 -13.37
C TYR A 225 0.06 19.19 -12.95
N VAL A 226 0.22 19.53 -11.68
CA VAL A 226 1.51 19.77 -11.04
C VAL A 226 1.65 18.81 -9.87
N ARG A 227 2.83 18.21 -9.73
CA ARG A 227 3.11 17.36 -8.59
C ARG A 227 3.76 18.15 -7.49
N ILE A 228 3.16 18.09 -6.30
CA ILE A 228 3.61 18.85 -5.14
C ILE A 228 3.66 17.94 -3.92
N SER A 229 4.57 18.22 -2.99
CA SER A 229 4.43 17.78 -1.61
C SER A 229 3.67 18.87 -0.87
N ARG A 230 2.50 18.54 -0.33
CA ARG A 230 1.60 19.46 0.36
C ARG A 230 1.60 19.14 1.84
N SER A 231 1.97 20.11 2.67
CA SER A 231 1.81 20.03 4.12
C SER A 231 0.56 20.77 4.58
N GLN A 232 -0.38 20.05 5.20
CA GLN A 232 -1.64 20.59 5.73
C GLN A 232 -2.22 19.65 6.80
N ILE A 233 -3.09 20.17 7.66
CA ILE A 233 -3.87 19.32 8.58
C ILE A 233 -4.91 18.50 7.79
N PRO A 234 -4.97 17.17 7.96
CA PRO A 234 -5.79 16.28 7.14
C PRO A 234 -7.26 16.29 7.60
N VAL A 235 -7.91 17.42 7.42
CA VAL A 235 -9.35 17.60 7.67
C VAL A 235 -10.02 18.23 6.45
N LEU A 236 -11.34 18.02 6.32
CA LEU A 236 -12.18 18.75 5.38
C LEU A 236 -13.47 19.19 6.09
N PRO A 237 -14.12 20.29 5.68
CA PRO A 237 -15.49 20.58 6.12
C PRO A 237 -16.42 19.40 5.83
N ASN A 238 -17.40 19.17 6.70
CA ASN A 238 -18.30 18.02 6.63
C ASN A 238 -19.79 18.42 6.58
N PHE A 239 -20.11 19.38 5.73
CA PHE A 239 -21.50 19.66 5.31
C PHE A 239 -21.92 18.80 4.12
N ALA A 240 -20.97 18.16 3.46
CA ALA A 240 -21.20 17.11 2.48
C ALA A 240 -20.09 16.05 2.51
N MET A 241 -20.46 14.82 2.19
CA MET A 241 -19.56 13.68 2.02
C MET A 241 -19.96 12.85 0.80
N THR A 242 -19.04 12.05 0.27
CA THR A 242 -19.41 11.11 -0.81
C THR A 242 -20.13 9.88 -0.27
N ASP A 243 -20.92 9.23 -1.13
CA ASP A 243 -21.52 7.91 -0.89
C ASP A 243 -20.48 6.88 -0.38
N TYR A 244 -19.29 6.85 -0.98
CA TYR A 244 -18.17 6.03 -0.53
C TYR A 244 -17.71 6.39 0.89
N SER A 245 -17.60 7.68 1.21
CA SER A 245 -17.19 8.15 2.55
C SER A 245 -18.27 7.92 3.61
N SER A 246 -19.53 7.75 3.19
CA SER A 246 -20.66 7.42 4.05
C SER A 246 -20.75 5.93 4.39
N GLN A 247 -19.97 5.06 3.73
CA GLN A 247 -20.04 3.63 3.93
C GLN A 247 -19.76 3.26 5.40
N GLY A 248 -20.57 2.36 5.97
CA GLY A 248 -20.46 1.96 7.37
C GLY A 248 -21.22 2.85 8.37
N LYS A 249 -21.51 4.12 8.05
CA LYS A 249 -22.14 5.07 8.98
C LYS A 249 -23.65 4.90 9.14
N THR A 250 -24.15 4.95 10.38
CA THR A 250 -25.60 5.00 10.70
C THR A 250 -25.97 6.44 11.00
N ARG A 251 -27.05 6.94 10.40
CA ARG A 251 -27.43 8.35 10.49
C ARG A 251 -28.91 8.50 10.86
N PRO A 252 -29.23 9.11 12.01
CA PRO A 252 -30.60 9.48 12.36
C PRO A 252 -31.20 10.42 11.30
N SER A 253 -30.53 11.56 11.08
CA SER A 253 -30.83 12.46 9.97
C SER A 253 -29.96 12.11 8.76
N ASN A 254 -30.57 11.65 7.68
CA ASN A 254 -29.93 11.25 6.44
C ASN A 254 -30.35 12.14 5.28
N VAL A 255 -29.55 13.18 5.02
CA VAL A 255 -29.73 14.06 3.86
C VAL A 255 -28.91 13.52 2.69
N VAL A 256 -29.56 13.28 1.55
CA VAL A 256 -28.94 12.65 0.37
C VAL A 256 -29.26 13.40 -0.91
N ASP A 257 -28.32 13.39 -1.84
CA ASP A 257 -28.49 13.89 -3.20
C ASP A 257 -28.22 12.78 -4.21
N LEU A 258 -29.29 12.28 -4.80
CA LEU A 258 -29.29 11.09 -5.65
C LEU A 258 -29.13 11.42 -7.14
N LYS A 259 -29.19 12.71 -7.52
CA LYS A 259 -29.28 13.14 -8.92
C LYS A 259 -28.13 12.62 -9.79
N GLU A 260 -26.92 12.64 -9.25
CA GLU A 260 -25.69 12.27 -9.95
C GLU A 260 -25.22 10.84 -9.64
N CYS A 261 -26.03 10.05 -8.92
CA CYS A 261 -25.73 8.63 -8.69
C CYS A 261 -25.73 7.88 -10.03
N ARG A 262 -24.65 7.13 -10.29
CA ARG A 262 -24.46 6.40 -11.56
C ARG A 262 -24.99 4.97 -11.55
N SER A 263 -25.37 4.47 -10.38
CA SER A 263 -25.81 3.09 -10.21
C SER A 263 -26.78 2.96 -9.04
N PHE A 264 -27.59 1.89 -9.07
CA PHE A 264 -28.51 1.56 -7.98
C PHE A 264 -27.78 1.28 -6.67
N GLN A 265 -26.55 0.75 -6.72
CA GLN A 265 -25.72 0.52 -5.54
C GLN A 265 -25.32 1.84 -4.87
N GLY A 266 -25.04 2.88 -5.65
CA GLY A 266 -24.79 4.23 -5.12
C GLY A 266 -26.03 4.76 -4.40
N VAL A 267 -27.20 4.69 -5.05
CA VAL A 267 -28.48 5.09 -4.45
C VAL A 267 -28.78 4.31 -3.17
N TYR A 268 -28.62 2.99 -3.20
CA TYR A 268 -28.79 2.12 -2.04
C TYR A 268 -27.81 2.48 -0.91
N THR A 269 -26.55 2.76 -1.25
CA THR A 269 -25.54 3.16 -0.26
C THR A 269 -25.95 4.44 0.44
N CYS A 270 -26.41 5.47 -0.29
CA CYS A 270 -26.90 6.72 0.28
C CYS A 270 -28.11 6.51 1.19
N LEU A 271 -29.16 5.86 0.70
CA LEU A 271 -30.44 5.77 1.43
C LEU A 271 -30.37 4.80 2.62
N SER A 272 -29.61 3.71 2.51
CA SER A 272 -29.50 2.71 3.58
C SER A 272 -28.71 3.17 4.82
N ARG A 273 -28.14 4.38 4.81
CA ARG A 273 -27.53 4.99 6.01
C ARG A 273 -28.58 5.50 7.01
N GLY A 274 -29.76 5.88 6.52
CA GLY A 274 -30.85 6.42 7.32
C GLY A 274 -31.51 5.37 8.22
N THR A 275 -31.86 5.76 9.44
CA THR A 275 -32.56 4.89 10.41
C THR A 275 -34.08 4.99 10.34
N SER A 276 -34.63 6.03 9.70
CA SER A 276 -36.07 6.19 9.50
C SER A 276 -36.38 6.91 8.18
N LEU A 277 -37.61 6.78 7.71
CA LEU A 277 -38.15 7.56 6.59
C LEU A 277 -38.26 9.04 6.98
N GLU A 278 -38.72 9.33 8.20
CA GLU A 278 -38.84 10.69 8.73
C GLU A 278 -37.50 11.41 8.81
N GLY A 279 -36.44 10.70 9.20
CA GLY A 279 -35.08 11.25 9.20
C GLY A 279 -34.44 11.31 7.81
N THR A 280 -35.12 10.90 6.73
CA THR A 280 -34.56 10.92 5.37
C THR A 280 -35.02 12.13 4.57
N LEU A 281 -34.08 12.90 4.01
CA LEU A 281 -34.35 14.03 3.11
C LEU A 281 -33.60 13.83 1.78
N ILE A 282 -34.31 13.95 0.66
CA ILE A 282 -33.71 13.86 -0.69
C ILE A 282 -33.66 15.26 -1.29
N VAL A 283 -32.47 15.78 -1.59
CA VAL A 283 -32.30 17.18 -2.00
C VAL A 283 -32.88 17.45 -3.40
N ARG A 284 -32.71 16.51 -4.33
CA ARG A 284 -33.11 16.65 -5.74
C ARG A 284 -33.76 15.37 -6.25
N ASP A 285 -34.65 15.52 -7.22
CA ASP A 285 -35.29 14.39 -7.89
C ASP A 285 -34.29 13.53 -8.69
N PHE A 286 -34.63 12.26 -8.90
CA PHE A 286 -33.76 11.23 -9.46
C PHE A 286 -34.49 10.36 -10.50
N SER A 287 -33.72 9.61 -11.28
CA SER A 287 -34.25 8.74 -12.34
C SER A 287 -34.74 7.39 -11.81
N ASP A 288 -35.89 6.93 -12.29
CA ASP A 288 -36.49 5.64 -11.93
C ASP A 288 -35.64 4.45 -12.43
N ASP A 289 -34.87 4.64 -13.50
CA ASP A 289 -33.97 3.63 -14.08
C ASP A 289 -32.85 3.21 -13.10
N LEU A 290 -32.54 4.07 -12.13
CA LEU A 290 -31.58 3.76 -11.07
C LEU A 290 -32.17 2.83 -10.02
N LEU A 291 -33.50 2.71 -9.92
CA LEU A 291 -34.18 1.91 -8.89
C LEU A 291 -34.79 0.62 -9.47
N ARG A 292 -34.88 0.52 -10.80
CA ARG A 292 -35.59 -0.55 -11.53
C ARG A 292 -34.79 -1.18 -12.66
N GLY A 293 -35.26 -2.33 -13.13
CA GLY A 293 -34.67 -3.06 -14.26
C GLY A 293 -33.89 -4.32 -13.87
N GLY A 294 -33.89 -4.68 -12.58
CA GLY A 294 -33.28 -5.90 -12.07
C GLY A 294 -31.75 -5.85 -12.05
N LEU A 295 -31.17 -6.80 -11.33
CA LEU A 295 -29.71 -6.91 -11.21
C LEU A 295 -29.07 -7.39 -12.52
N ASP A 296 -27.77 -7.17 -12.67
CA ASP A 296 -26.97 -7.85 -13.69
C ASP A 296 -27.04 -9.38 -13.51
N GLY A 297 -27.03 -10.15 -14.60
CA GLY A 297 -27.19 -11.60 -14.56
C GLY A 297 -26.12 -12.31 -13.71
N ALA A 298 -24.87 -11.84 -13.76
CA ALA A 298 -23.80 -12.42 -12.93
C ALA A 298 -24.03 -12.13 -11.44
N LEU A 299 -24.50 -10.92 -11.11
CA LEU A 299 -24.81 -10.56 -9.73
C LEU A 299 -26.04 -11.32 -9.20
N ARG A 300 -27.07 -11.54 -10.04
CA ARG A 300 -28.21 -12.42 -9.68
C ARG A 300 -27.73 -13.83 -9.35
N GLN A 301 -26.87 -14.39 -10.20
CA GLN A 301 -26.33 -15.74 -10.00
C GLN A 301 -25.51 -15.83 -8.70
N GLU A 302 -24.66 -14.86 -8.42
CA GLU A 302 -23.88 -14.84 -7.17
C GLU A 302 -24.79 -14.81 -5.93
N TYR A 303 -25.81 -13.94 -5.91
CA TYR A 303 -26.79 -13.92 -4.81
C TYR A 303 -27.57 -15.23 -4.68
N ARG A 304 -27.94 -15.84 -5.81
CA ARG A 304 -28.61 -17.15 -5.86
C ARG A 304 -27.72 -18.21 -5.22
N GLU A 305 -26.45 -18.27 -5.60
CA GLU A 305 -25.47 -19.22 -5.07
C GLU A 305 -25.20 -19.02 -3.57
N LEU A 306 -25.10 -17.77 -3.10
CA LEU A 306 -24.94 -17.47 -1.67
C LEU A 306 -26.15 -17.92 -0.84
N ASN A 307 -27.36 -17.78 -1.36
CA ASN A 307 -28.57 -18.27 -0.68
C ASN A 307 -28.62 -19.81 -0.65
N TYR A 308 -28.18 -20.48 -1.73
CA TYR A 308 -28.00 -21.94 -1.71
C TYR A 308 -27.02 -22.35 -0.61
N LEU A 309 -25.86 -21.69 -0.53
CA LEU A 309 -24.87 -21.96 0.52
C LEU A 309 -25.42 -21.72 1.92
N THR A 310 -26.18 -20.64 2.12
CA THR A 310 -26.83 -20.35 3.42
C THR A 310 -27.75 -21.50 3.84
N THR A 311 -28.56 -22.01 2.91
CA THR A 311 -29.48 -23.13 3.16
C THR A 311 -28.72 -24.42 3.45
N ILE A 312 -27.66 -24.69 2.69
CA ILE A 312 -26.77 -25.85 2.90
C ILE A 312 -26.12 -25.78 4.28
N THR A 313 -25.62 -24.62 4.69
CA THR A 313 -25.04 -24.40 6.02
C THR A 313 -26.06 -24.63 7.14
N ASP A 314 -27.30 -24.13 7.00
CA ASP A 314 -28.37 -24.34 7.99
C ASP A 314 -28.77 -25.81 8.11
N LEU A 315 -28.97 -26.51 6.98
CA LEU A 315 -29.31 -27.94 6.98
C LEU A 315 -28.17 -28.80 7.54
N ARG A 316 -26.91 -28.43 7.26
CA ARG A 316 -25.74 -29.07 7.87
C ARG A 316 -25.74 -28.89 9.37
N TYR A 317 -25.99 -27.67 9.85
CA TYR A 317 -26.04 -27.36 11.28
C TYR A 317 -27.16 -28.13 12.00
N LYS A 318 -28.31 -28.31 11.35
CA LYS A 318 -29.44 -29.12 11.85
C LYS A 318 -29.26 -30.63 11.67
N GLU A 319 -28.11 -31.08 11.16
CA GLU A 319 -27.82 -32.50 10.84
C GLU A 319 -28.82 -33.13 9.83
N MET A 320 -29.49 -32.30 9.04
CA MET A 320 -30.47 -32.69 8.02
C MET A 320 -29.86 -32.82 6.62
N LEU A 321 -28.57 -32.50 6.48
CA LEU A 321 -27.83 -32.57 5.22
C LEU A 321 -26.89 -33.78 5.20
N PRO A 322 -27.04 -34.70 4.23
CA PRO A 322 -26.07 -35.77 4.02
C PRO A 322 -24.64 -35.25 3.83
N ALA A 323 -23.67 -35.86 4.50
CA ALA A 323 -22.27 -35.43 4.48
C ALA A 323 -21.66 -35.40 3.06
N GLN A 324 -22.17 -36.27 2.18
CA GLN A 324 -21.75 -36.43 0.77
C GLN A 324 -22.09 -35.22 -0.12
N ILE A 325 -22.94 -34.30 0.35
CA ILE A 325 -23.30 -33.09 -0.42
C ILE A 325 -22.19 -32.04 -0.39
N LEU A 326 -21.39 -32.01 0.67
CA LEU A 326 -20.29 -31.05 0.80
C LEU A 326 -19.10 -31.52 -0.05
N GLN A 327 -18.70 -30.68 -0.99
CA GLN A 327 -17.62 -30.95 -1.94
C GLN A 327 -16.51 -29.91 -1.79
N MET A 328 -15.38 -30.13 -2.46
CA MET A 328 -14.21 -29.25 -2.37
C MET A 328 -14.51 -27.84 -2.89
N THR A 329 -15.36 -27.73 -3.93
CA THR A 329 -15.71 -26.44 -4.52
C THR A 329 -17.15 -26.01 -4.18
N ARG A 330 -17.37 -24.68 -4.20
CA ARG A 330 -18.71 -24.07 -4.09
C ARG A 330 -19.68 -24.63 -5.12
N TRP A 331 -19.23 -24.71 -6.37
CA TRP A 331 -20.08 -25.12 -7.48
C TRP A 331 -20.53 -26.58 -7.36
N GLU A 332 -19.62 -27.50 -7.05
CA GLU A 332 -19.96 -28.91 -6.85
C GLU A 332 -20.89 -29.11 -5.67
N THR A 333 -20.67 -28.38 -4.57
CA THR A 333 -21.52 -28.43 -3.39
C THR A 333 -22.96 -28.00 -3.73
N ILE A 334 -23.12 -26.89 -4.45
CA ILE A 334 -24.44 -26.40 -4.90
C ILE A 334 -25.07 -27.40 -5.89
N LYS A 335 -24.29 -27.97 -6.82
CA LYS A 335 -24.77 -28.95 -7.79
C LYS A 335 -25.29 -30.23 -7.10
N MET A 336 -24.53 -30.79 -6.16
CA MET A 336 -24.92 -31.95 -5.37
C MET A 336 -26.14 -31.64 -4.50
N TYR A 337 -26.18 -30.46 -3.88
CA TYR A 337 -27.34 -30.01 -3.11
C TYR A 337 -28.60 -29.92 -3.96
N ARG A 338 -28.54 -29.32 -5.16
CA ARG A 338 -29.69 -29.22 -6.07
C ARG A 338 -30.18 -30.60 -6.52
N ALA A 339 -29.25 -31.54 -6.77
CA ALA A 339 -29.60 -32.92 -7.13
C ALA A 339 -30.28 -33.64 -5.95
N TRP A 340 -29.74 -33.51 -4.74
CA TRP A 340 -30.32 -34.06 -3.52
C TRP A 340 -31.67 -33.44 -3.17
N LYS A 341 -31.84 -32.12 -3.31
CA LYS A 341 -33.12 -31.44 -3.07
C LYS A 341 -34.24 -32.01 -3.95
N LYS A 342 -33.92 -32.34 -5.21
CA LYS A 342 -34.88 -32.97 -6.14
C LYS A 342 -35.32 -34.37 -5.71
N THR A 343 -34.45 -35.13 -5.03
CA THR A 343 -34.75 -36.49 -4.58
C THR A 343 -35.35 -36.55 -3.18
N ALA A 344 -35.04 -35.59 -2.30
CA ALA A 344 -35.49 -35.55 -0.90
C ALA A 344 -36.97 -35.17 -0.70
N GLY A 345 -37.70 -34.77 -1.76
CA GLY A 345 -39.10 -34.35 -1.68
C GLY A 345 -39.31 -32.95 -1.07
N ARG A 346 -40.52 -32.40 -1.23
CA ARG A 346 -40.88 -30.97 -1.00
C ARG A 346 -40.80 -30.46 0.46
N ASN A 347 -40.21 -31.20 1.39
CA ASN A 347 -40.09 -30.78 2.80
C ASN A 347 -38.78 -30.04 3.11
N VAL A 348 -37.91 -29.83 2.12
CA VAL A 348 -36.73 -28.96 2.25
C VAL A 348 -37.14 -27.53 1.91
N VAL A 349 -37.17 -26.66 2.91
CA VAL A 349 -37.52 -25.23 2.80
C VAL A 349 -36.76 -24.58 1.65
N ASP A 350 -37.46 -23.73 0.90
CA ASP A 350 -37.03 -23.28 -0.42
C ASP A 350 -35.72 -22.49 -0.45
N ALA A 351 -35.00 -22.69 -1.56
CA ALA A 351 -33.91 -21.86 -2.01
C ALA A 351 -34.46 -20.98 -3.15
N PRO A 352 -33.67 -20.01 -3.60
CA PRO A 352 -33.62 -18.61 -3.17
C PRO A 352 -34.70 -17.72 -3.82
N THR A 353 -34.68 -16.42 -3.51
CA THR A 353 -35.61 -15.37 -3.99
C THR A 353 -35.73 -15.17 -5.52
N PHE A 354 -35.01 -15.96 -6.34
CA PHE A 354 -34.97 -15.85 -7.80
C PHE A 354 -35.40 -17.17 -8.47
N PRO A 355 -36.29 -17.15 -9.47
CA PRO A 355 -36.63 -18.34 -10.27
C PRO A 355 -35.39 -18.90 -11.00
N ASP A 356 -35.34 -20.21 -11.22
CA ASP A 356 -34.23 -20.93 -11.87
C ASP A 356 -34.09 -20.66 -13.40
N GLU A 357 -34.94 -19.84 -14.01
CA GLU A 357 -35.08 -19.74 -15.48
C GLU A 357 -33.88 -19.06 -16.20
N ASP A 358 -33.07 -18.28 -15.48
CA ASP A 358 -31.97 -17.47 -16.05
C ASP A 358 -30.56 -17.99 -15.64
N ASP A 359 -30.28 -19.29 -15.72
CA ASP A 359 -28.91 -19.79 -15.53
C ASP A 359 -28.03 -19.40 -16.74
N VAL A 360 -27.11 -18.45 -16.56
CA VAL A 360 -26.03 -18.22 -17.53
C VAL A 360 -25.12 -19.45 -17.49
N ARG A 361 -25.14 -20.28 -18.53
CA ARG A 361 -24.20 -21.41 -18.64
C ARG A 361 -22.77 -20.86 -18.50
N PRO A 362 -21.91 -21.46 -17.65
CA PRO A 362 -20.48 -21.22 -17.76
C PRO A 362 -20.04 -21.61 -19.19
N PRO A 363 -19.03 -20.93 -19.77
CA PRO A 363 -18.45 -21.35 -21.04
C PRO A 363 -18.09 -22.84 -20.95
N GLY A 364 -18.63 -23.64 -21.86
CA GLY A 364 -18.34 -25.06 -21.90
C GLY A 364 -16.93 -25.27 -22.43
N GLU A 365 -16.03 -25.73 -21.57
CA GLU A 365 -14.84 -26.49 -21.92
C GLU A 365 -14.67 -27.58 -20.86
N GLU A 366 -14.55 -28.83 -21.29
CA GLU A 366 -14.05 -29.91 -20.44
C GLU A 366 -12.63 -29.53 -19.98
N ILE A 367 -12.50 -29.17 -18.70
CA ILE A 367 -11.20 -28.99 -18.05
C ILE A 367 -10.98 -30.21 -17.15
N THR A 368 -10.09 -31.09 -17.58
CA THR A 368 -9.41 -32.05 -16.71
C THR A 368 -8.60 -31.29 -15.68
N TYR A 369 -8.85 -31.55 -14.40
CA TYR A 369 -8.21 -30.88 -13.28
C TYR A 369 -6.76 -31.32 -13.07
N GLU A 370 -5.81 -30.41 -13.25
CA GLU A 370 -4.65 -30.29 -12.36
C GLU A 370 -4.74 -28.96 -11.62
N SER A 371 -4.64 -29.03 -10.29
CA SER A 371 -5.00 -27.97 -9.35
C SER A 371 -4.11 -26.74 -9.49
N GLN A 372 -4.62 -25.72 -10.20
CA GLN A 372 -4.06 -24.38 -10.25
C GLN A 372 -4.77 -23.47 -9.25
N THR A 373 -3.99 -22.79 -8.42
CA THR A 373 -4.41 -21.80 -7.43
C THR A 373 -5.15 -20.62 -8.08
N LEU A 374 -6.32 -20.29 -7.54
CA LEU A 374 -7.08 -19.10 -7.88
C LEU A 374 -6.33 -17.84 -7.43
N ASN A 375 -5.84 -17.06 -8.40
CA ASN A 375 -5.74 -15.61 -8.30
C ASN A 375 -5.92 -15.00 -9.70
N SER A 376 -7.16 -14.79 -10.14
CA SER A 376 -7.43 -13.71 -11.10
C SER A 376 -8.90 -13.27 -11.10
N VAL A 377 -9.06 -11.96 -10.95
CA VAL A 377 -10.30 -11.21 -11.06
C VAL A 377 -10.71 -11.10 -12.54
N ILE A 378 -11.92 -11.55 -12.85
CA ILE A 378 -12.54 -11.44 -14.17
C ILE A 378 -12.79 -9.95 -14.51
N LYS A 379 -12.14 -9.45 -15.57
CA LYS A 379 -12.58 -8.28 -16.34
C LYS A 379 -13.08 -8.74 -17.71
N ARG A 380 -14.38 -8.60 -17.96
CA ARG A 380 -15.00 -8.80 -19.28
C ARG A 380 -14.46 -7.78 -20.30
N LYS A 381 -13.89 -8.26 -21.41
CA LYS A 381 -13.58 -7.48 -22.62
C LYS A 381 -14.82 -7.39 -23.49
N ALA A 382 -15.23 -6.17 -23.86
CA ALA A 382 -16.09 -5.95 -25.02
C ALA A 382 -15.24 -6.12 -26.29
N ARG A 383 -15.79 -6.84 -27.27
CA ARG A 383 -15.19 -7.14 -28.57
C ARG A 383 -15.69 -6.10 -29.57
N GLU A 384 -14.79 -5.30 -30.12
CA GLU A 384 -15.05 -4.52 -31.33
C GLU A 384 -14.04 -4.94 -32.41
N GLU A 385 -14.57 -5.34 -33.56
CA GLU A 385 -13.85 -5.69 -34.77
C GLU A 385 -13.36 -4.41 -35.46
N LYS A 386 -12.07 -4.34 -35.80
CA LYS A 386 -11.58 -3.48 -36.89
C LYS A 386 -10.53 -4.19 -37.73
N GLU A 387 -10.74 -4.03 -39.03
CA GLU A 387 -10.10 -4.69 -40.16
C GLU A 387 -8.61 -4.37 -40.34
N LYS A 388 -7.97 -5.28 -41.08
CA LYS A 388 -6.59 -5.29 -41.58
C LYS A 388 -6.31 -4.08 -42.48
N PHE A 389 -5.10 -3.52 -42.42
CA PHE A 389 -4.19 -3.19 -43.55
C PHE A 389 -3.02 -2.31 -43.07
N ALA A 390 -1.79 -2.85 -43.02
CA ALA A 390 -0.55 -2.16 -43.43
C ALA A 390 0.69 -3.07 -43.28
N VAL A 391 1.58 -2.97 -44.26
CA VAL A 391 2.68 -3.86 -44.68
C VAL A 391 3.98 -3.65 -43.87
N PRO A 392 4.83 -4.68 -43.67
CA PRO A 392 6.01 -4.62 -42.81
C PRO A 392 7.21 -3.96 -43.49
N LYS A 393 7.99 -3.15 -42.75
CA LYS A 393 9.30 -2.64 -43.21
C LYS A 393 10.45 -3.20 -42.36
N LYS A 394 11.37 -3.84 -43.08
CA LYS A 394 12.55 -4.58 -42.63
C LYS A 394 13.59 -3.68 -41.91
N LYS A 395 14.29 -4.34 -40.98
CA LYS A 395 15.49 -3.92 -40.25
C LYS A 395 16.62 -3.41 -41.16
N ARG A 396 17.44 -2.51 -40.63
CA ARG A 396 18.84 -2.35 -41.04
C ARG A 396 19.73 -2.45 -39.79
N LYS A 397 20.54 -3.52 -39.74
CA LYS A 397 21.61 -3.72 -38.75
C LYS A 397 22.81 -2.86 -39.14
N THR A 398 23.47 -2.28 -38.16
CA THR A 398 24.90 -1.96 -38.24
C THR A 398 25.55 -2.54 -37.00
N ALA A 399 26.42 -3.52 -37.22
CA ALA A 399 27.15 -4.24 -36.21
C ALA A 399 28.38 -3.44 -35.78
N LEU A 400 28.62 -3.36 -34.47
CA LEU A 400 29.94 -3.18 -33.88
C LEU A 400 30.08 -4.23 -32.78
N LEU A 401 31.25 -4.84 -32.73
CA LEU A 401 31.53 -6.11 -32.05
C LEU A 401 31.33 -6.03 -30.53
N GLU A 402 30.51 -6.92 -29.98
CA GLU A 402 30.50 -7.30 -28.56
C GLU A 402 31.38 -8.55 -28.36
N PRO A 403 32.21 -8.61 -27.30
CA PRO A 403 32.81 -9.87 -26.87
C PRO A 403 31.81 -10.65 -26.00
N ILE A 404 31.29 -11.73 -26.59
CA ILE A 404 31.07 -13.06 -26.01
C ILE A 404 31.01 -13.09 -24.46
N LEU A 405 29.81 -12.82 -23.91
CA LEU A 405 29.29 -13.56 -22.76
C LEU A 405 27.92 -14.10 -23.16
N ALA A 406 27.99 -15.28 -23.75
CA ALA A 406 26.92 -15.97 -24.40
C ALA A 406 25.99 -16.68 -23.41
N ASN A 407 24.70 -16.62 -23.75
CA ASN A 407 23.74 -17.71 -23.64
C ASN A 407 23.19 -18.04 -22.24
N ALA A 408 22.36 -17.14 -21.74
CA ALA A 408 21.06 -17.53 -21.19
C ALA A 408 20.05 -16.41 -21.45
N SER A 409 19.20 -16.56 -22.46
CA SER A 409 18.14 -15.63 -22.80
C SER A 409 16.99 -15.72 -21.79
N TRP A 410 17.20 -15.26 -20.56
CA TRP A 410 16.10 -15.06 -19.61
C TRP A 410 15.62 -13.62 -19.77
N ALA A 411 14.45 -13.44 -20.39
CA ALA A 411 13.80 -12.13 -20.43
C ALA A 411 13.39 -11.65 -19.02
N SER A 412 13.25 -12.59 -18.08
CA SER A 412 13.14 -12.36 -16.63
C SER A 412 13.62 -13.62 -15.90
N PRO A 413 14.55 -13.55 -14.93
CA PRO A 413 15.06 -14.73 -14.24
C PRO A 413 14.06 -15.29 -13.22
N PRO A 414 13.97 -16.62 -13.07
CA PRO A 414 13.03 -17.25 -12.16
C PRO A 414 13.48 -17.15 -10.69
N GLY A 415 12.53 -17.17 -9.77
CA GLY A 415 12.74 -17.40 -8.34
C GLY A 415 11.92 -18.60 -7.84
N PRO A 416 12.06 -19.02 -6.58
CA PRO A 416 11.35 -20.17 -6.03
C PRO A 416 9.87 -19.85 -5.74
N ILE A 417 8.99 -20.85 -5.92
CA ILE A 417 7.57 -20.73 -5.55
C ILE A 417 7.44 -20.84 -4.03
N TRP A 418 6.57 -20.06 -3.41
CA TRP A 418 6.35 -20.08 -1.96
C TRP A 418 5.70 -21.39 -1.51
N ASP A 419 6.24 -21.97 -0.44
CA ASP A 419 5.70 -23.14 0.24
C ASP A 419 4.76 -22.71 1.37
N SER A 420 3.47 -23.00 1.18
CA SER A 420 2.40 -22.65 2.13
C SER A 420 2.18 -23.68 3.24
N ALA A 421 2.75 -24.89 3.09
CA ALA A 421 2.72 -25.93 4.11
C ALA A 421 3.85 -25.72 5.11
N ASP A 422 5.00 -25.30 4.61
CA ASP A 422 6.21 -25.01 5.37
C ASP A 422 6.75 -23.64 4.95
N TRP A 423 6.47 -22.59 5.73
CA TRP A 423 6.63 -21.20 5.29
C TRP A 423 8.06 -20.89 4.83
N SER A 424 8.21 -20.63 3.54
CA SER A 424 9.52 -20.48 2.89
C SER A 424 9.93 -19.06 2.56
N CYS A 425 9.06 -18.06 2.74
CA CYS A 425 9.23 -16.73 2.15
C CYS A 425 10.58 -16.06 2.47
N ALA A 426 11.12 -16.25 3.68
CA ALA A 426 12.45 -15.78 4.07
C ALA A 426 13.60 -16.44 3.28
N PHE A 427 13.47 -17.74 2.98
CA PHE A 427 14.42 -18.46 2.13
C PHE A 427 14.23 -18.11 0.66
N ASP A 428 12.99 -17.88 0.22
CA ASP A 428 12.67 -17.55 -1.17
C ASP A 428 13.37 -16.26 -1.63
N VAL A 429 13.26 -15.20 -0.82
CA VAL A 429 13.86 -13.88 -1.13
C VAL A 429 15.39 -13.94 -1.21
N TRP A 430 16.05 -14.67 -0.30
CA TRP A 430 17.50 -14.83 -0.32
C TRP A 430 17.96 -15.70 -1.49
N THR A 431 17.23 -16.77 -1.80
CA THR A 431 17.53 -17.63 -2.96
C THR A 431 17.47 -16.83 -4.25
N PHE A 432 16.42 -16.01 -4.42
CA PHE A 432 16.29 -15.15 -5.60
C PHE A 432 17.42 -14.13 -5.71
N VAL A 433 17.74 -13.39 -4.64
CA VAL A 433 18.80 -12.37 -4.65
C VAL A 433 20.18 -12.98 -4.93
N LEU A 434 20.55 -14.07 -4.25
CA LEU A 434 21.85 -14.69 -4.41
C LEU A 434 22.01 -15.36 -5.77
N HIS A 435 20.97 -16.03 -6.27
CA HIS A 435 21.03 -16.63 -7.60
C HIS A 435 21.30 -15.55 -8.65
N TRP A 436 20.62 -14.40 -8.53
CA TRP A 436 20.83 -13.29 -9.44
C TRP A 436 22.25 -12.73 -9.36
N LEU A 437 22.75 -12.54 -8.14
CA LEU A 437 24.12 -12.10 -7.91
C LEU A 437 25.12 -13.08 -8.55
N TRP A 438 24.95 -14.37 -8.31
CA TRP A 438 25.78 -15.43 -8.86
C TRP A 438 25.77 -15.46 -10.39
N LEU A 439 24.60 -15.30 -11.02
CA LEU A 439 24.48 -15.22 -12.48
C LEU A 439 25.25 -14.04 -13.08
N SER A 440 25.43 -12.95 -12.34
CA SER A 440 26.16 -11.77 -12.84
C SER A 440 27.64 -12.03 -13.08
N ASP A 441 28.23 -13.00 -12.37
CA ASP A 441 29.61 -13.48 -12.54
C ASP A 441 29.81 -14.75 -11.72
N ARG A 442 29.53 -15.90 -12.35
CA ARG A 442 29.50 -17.20 -11.65
C ARG A 442 30.84 -17.55 -11.03
N VAL A 443 31.94 -17.22 -11.72
CA VAL A 443 33.30 -17.55 -11.27
C VAL A 443 33.67 -16.69 -10.06
N LYS A 444 33.48 -15.36 -10.15
CA LYS A 444 33.75 -14.45 -9.03
C LYS A 444 32.93 -14.83 -7.81
N TRP A 445 31.62 -14.97 -7.98
CA TRP A 445 30.71 -15.14 -6.85
C TRP A 445 30.75 -16.56 -6.27
N SER A 446 31.02 -17.60 -7.06
CA SER A 446 31.30 -18.94 -6.51
C SER A 446 32.50 -18.92 -5.57
N ARG A 447 33.59 -18.27 -5.98
CA ARG A 447 34.80 -18.17 -5.15
C ARG A 447 34.55 -17.36 -3.88
N ILE A 448 33.95 -16.18 -4.01
CA ILE A 448 33.77 -15.24 -2.89
C ILE A 448 32.71 -15.73 -1.89
N LEU A 449 31.53 -16.12 -2.35
CA LEU A 449 30.39 -16.40 -1.47
C LEU A 449 30.60 -17.68 -0.65
N LYS A 450 31.24 -18.72 -1.21
CA LYS A 450 31.52 -19.97 -0.49
C LYS A 450 32.37 -19.79 0.77
N GLU A 451 33.14 -18.71 0.87
CA GLU A 451 34.01 -18.42 2.01
C GLU A 451 33.27 -17.75 3.19
N TYR A 452 32.05 -17.22 3.00
CA TYR A 452 31.35 -16.47 4.06
C TYR A 452 30.88 -17.37 5.20
N SER A 453 30.19 -18.45 4.86
CA SER A 453 29.63 -19.36 5.85
C SER A 453 29.33 -20.73 5.23
N PRO A 454 29.18 -21.78 6.04
CA PRO A 454 28.71 -23.06 5.55
C PRO A 454 27.33 -22.99 4.88
N ALA A 455 26.45 -22.09 5.36
CA ALA A 455 25.12 -21.87 4.80
C ALA A 455 25.21 -21.25 3.39
N MET A 456 26.05 -20.24 3.21
CA MET A 456 26.30 -19.62 1.90
C MET A 456 26.96 -20.61 0.94
N ASN A 457 27.92 -21.41 1.42
CA ASN A 457 28.57 -22.44 0.62
C ASN A 457 27.56 -23.50 0.11
N ALA A 458 26.66 -23.97 0.97
CA ALA A 458 25.61 -24.92 0.57
C ALA A 458 24.72 -24.34 -0.54
N MET A 459 24.27 -23.09 -0.39
CA MET A 459 23.46 -22.41 -1.42
C MET A 459 24.20 -22.30 -2.76
N VAL A 460 25.44 -21.81 -2.75
CA VAL A 460 26.22 -21.59 -3.97
C VAL A 460 26.57 -22.92 -4.65
N SER A 461 26.87 -23.95 -3.87
CA SER A 461 27.10 -25.31 -4.39
C SER A 461 25.83 -25.88 -5.02
N ALA A 462 24.66 -25.60 -4.45
CA ALA A 462 23.39 -25.98 -5.05
C ALA A 462 23.11 -25.23 -6.38
N PHE A 463 23.48 -23.94 -6.49
CA PHE A 463 23.39 -23.22 -7.78
C PHE A 463 24.30 -23.82 -8.87
N GLU A 464 25.49 -24.29 -8.50
CA GLU A 464 26.42 -24.89 -9.45
C GLU A 464 25.93 -26.23 -10.01
N THR A 465 25.09 -26.95 -9.27
CA THR A 465 24.52 -28.25 -9.68
C THR A 465 23.15 -28.14 -10.35
N MET A 466 22.59 -26.94 -10.48
CA MET A 466 21.28 -26.73 -11.10
C MET A 466 21.23 -27.18 -12.57
N ASN A 467 20.15 -27.88 -12.92
CA ASN A 467 19.82 -28.18 -14.30
C ASN A 467 19.34 -26.90 -15.04
N LYS A 468 20.12 -26.45 -16.02
CA LYS A 468 19.84 -25.23 -16.79
C LYS A 468 18.62 -25.34 -17.71
N HIS A 469 18.09 -26.55 -17.91
CA HIS A 469 16.97 -26.80 -18.83
C HIS A 469 15.59 -26.69 -18.17
N ASP A 470 15.51 -26.62 -16.84
CA ASP A 470 14.25 -26.44 -16.08
C ASP A 470 14.48 -25.61 -14.80
N PRO A 471 14.87 -24.33 -14.93
CA PRO A 471 15.21 -23.54 -13.75
C PRO A 471 14.02 -23.19 -12.87
N GLU A 472 12.79 -23.27 -13.39
CA GLU A 472 11.59 -23.02 -12.61
C GLU A 472 11.43 -24.04 -11.49
N ARG A 473 11.59 -25.33 -11.83
CA ARG A 473 11.60 -26.41 -10.86
C ARG A 473 12.86 -26.43 -10.01
N GLU A 474 14.01 -26.13 -10.61
CA GLU A 474 15.31 -26.18 -9.92
C GLU A 474 15.46 -25.08 -8.86
N MET A 475 14.90 -23.88 -9.08
CA MET A 475 14.98 -22.81 -8.07
C MET A 475 14.28 -23.20 -6.76
N THR A 476 13.11 -23.84 -6.85
CA THR A 476 12.38 -24.34 -5.68
C THR A 476 13.14 -25.50 -5.02
N ARG A 477 13.68 -26.44 -5.81
CA ARG A 477 14.53 -27.53 -5.30
C ARG A 477 15.75 -27.00 -4.54
N VAL A 478 16.48 -26.05 -5.13
CA VAL A 478 17.67 -25.46 -4.51
C VAL A 478 17.33 -24.76 -3.21
N ARG A 479 16.23 -23.99 -3.19
CA ARG A 479 15.75 -23.36 -1.96
C ARG A 479 15.45 -24.40 -0.89
N ASP A 480 14.79 -25.50 -1.24
CA ASP A 480 14.41 -26.56 -0.29
C ASP A 480 15.62 -27.32 0.27
N GLU A 481 16.58 -27.68 -0.58
CA GLU A 481 17.83 -28.33 -0.15
C GLU A 481 18.67 -27.44 0.76
N TRP A 482 18.75 -26.15 0.41
CA TRP A 482 19.44 -25.16 1.23
C TRP A 482 18.74 -24.97 2.58
N ARG A 483 17.41 -24.81 2.57
CA ARG A 483 16.59 -24.71 3.78
C ARG A 483 16.79 -25.92 4.68
N ALA A 484 16.70 -27.14 4.14
CA ALA A 484 16.94 -28.37 4.88
C ALA A 484 18.35 -28.43 5.49
N THR A 485 19.37 -28.03 4.74
CA THR A 485 20.78 -28.00 5.21
C THR A 485 20.98 -27.03 6.39
N ILE A 486 20.28 -25.89 6.38
CA ILE A 486 20.33 -24.92 7.47
C ILE A 486 19.58 -25.46 8.70
N ARG A 487 18.40 -26.06 8.49
CA ARG A 487 17.58 -26.64 9.57
C ARG A 487 18.32 -27.74 10.33
N ASP A 488 18.98 -28.65 9.62
CA ASP A 488 19.73 -29.74 10.24
C ASP A 488 20.80 -29.22 11.23
N ARG A 489 21.42 -28.09 10.90
CA ARG A 489 22.42 -27.45 11.76
C ARG A 489 21.82 -26.69 12.94
N ARG A 490 20.61 -26.14 12.79
CA ARG A 490 19.94 -25.29 13.79
C ARG A 490 18.41 -25.48 13.81
N PRO A 491 17.94 -26.64 14.25
CA PRO A 491 16.51 -26.99 14.15
C PRO A 491 15.63 -26.12 15.04
N ALA A 492 16.16 -25.63 16.17
CA ALA A 492 15.43 -24.74 17.07
C ALA A 492 15.21 -23.33 16.49
N GLN A 493 16.13 -22.87 15.64
CA GLN A 493 16.11 -21.53 15.05
C GLN A 493 15.32 -21.51 13.73
N TYR A 494 15.31 -22.64 13.01
CA TYR A 494 14.62 -22.79 11.72
C TYR A 494 13.69 -24.01 11.77
N PRO A 495 12.56 -23.93 12.49
CA PRO A 495 11.62 -25.06 12.59
C PRO A 495 10.90 -25.33 11.26
N GLU A 496 10.29 -26.52 11.17
CA GLU A 496 9.40 -26.90 10.07
C GLU A 496 7.96 -26.42 10.32
N GLY A 497 7.23 -26.24 9.22
CA GLY A 497 5.81 -25.94 9.21
C GLY A 497 5.50 -24.45 9.08
N ARG A 498 4.34 -24.04 9.60
CA ARG A 498 3.82 -22.67 9.45
C ARG A 498 4.36 -21.73 10.53
N GLN A 499 5.69 -21.67 10.66
CA GLN A 499 6.38 -20.75 11.57
C GLN A 499 7.21 -19.77 10.77
N GLY A 500 7.14 -18.49 11.14
CA GLY A 500 7.95 -17.45 10.51
C GLY A 500 9.43 -17.64 10.85
N VAL A 501 10.30 -17.25 9.91
CA VAL A 501 11.76 -17.23 10.11
C VAL A 501 12.19 -15.80 10.35
N ASP A 502 13.05 -15.60 11.36
CA ASP A 502 13.72 -14.33 11.56
C ASP A 502 14.72 -14.08 10.42
N ILE A 503 14.36 -13.14 9.54
CA ILE A 503 15.18 -12.80 8.37
C ILE A 503 16.53 -12.18 8.77
N ILE A 504 16.61 -11.53 9.93
CA ILE A 504 17.83 -10.91 10.44
C ILE A 504 18.81 -12.01 10.84
N GLU A 505 18.36 -12.97 11.64
CA GLU A 505 19.18 -14.11 12.05
C GLU A 505 19.63 -14.97 10.85
N LEU A 506 18.72 -15.24 9.90
CA LEU A 506 19.04 -15.95 8.67
C LEU A 506 20.13 -15.21 7.86
N SER A 507 20.03 -13.88 7.77
CA SER A 507 21.00 -13.04 7.06
C SER A 507 22.37 -13.03 7.74
N GLN A 508 22.41 -12.97 9.07
CA GLN A 508 23.64 -13.03 9.86
C GLN A 508 24.34 -14.39 9.70
N ASP A 509 23.58 -15.49 9.77
CA ASP A 509 24.09 -16.84 9.55
C ASP A 509 24.65 -17.03 8.15
N LEU A 510 23.93 -16.54 7.15
CA LEU A 510 24.31 -16.58 5.75
C LEU A 510 25.63 -15.82 5.51
N LEU A 511 25.80 -14.65 6.12
CA LEU A 511 27.00 -13.82 5.97
C LEU A 511 28.14 -14.21 6.94
N GLY A 512 27.97 -15.28 7.72
CA GLY A 512 28.99 -15.75 8.67
C GLY A 512 29.25 -14.73 9.79
N TYR A 513 28.29 -13.84 10.03
CA TYR A 513 28.38 -12.82 11.05
C TYR A 513 27.69 -13.29 12.31
N ARG A 514 28.41 -13.33 13.43
CA ARG A 514 27.81 -13.49 14.76
C ARG A 514 28.31 -12.39 15.66
N PHE A 515 27.39 -11.71 16.32
CA PHE A 515 27.72 -10.73 17.33
C PHE A 515 28.39 -11.43 18.52
N ARG A 516 29.73 -11.42 18.58
CA ARG A 516 30.53 -12.08 19.63
C ARG A 516 31.18 -11.06 20.56
N GLY A 517 30.36 -10.34 21.33
CA GLY A 517 30.87 -9.33 22.27
C GLY A 517 31.53 -8.15 21.56
N LEU A 518 31.45 -6.97 22.16
CA LEU A 518 31.86 -5.75 21.49
C LEU A 518 33.34 -5.46 21.72
N THR A 519 34.24 -6.20 21.06
CA THR A 519 35.63 -5.77 20.93
C THR A 519 35.81 -4.96 19.66
N THR A 520 35.88 -3.63 19.80
CA THR A 520 36.16 -2.71 18.68
C THR A 520 37.66 -2.46 18.61
N ALA A 521 38.26 -2.80 17.47
CA ALA A 521 39.64 -2.43 17.17
C ALA A 521 39.69 -0.97 16.70
N THR A 522 40.65 -0.20 17.21
CA THR A 522 40.85 1.22 16.85
C THR A 522 42.31 1.51 16.51
N THR A 523 42.52 2.56 15.73
CA THR A 523 43.87 3.04 15.33
C THR A 523 43.91 4.57 15.42
N CYS A 524 44.97 5.12 16.01
CA CYS A 524 45.22 6.57 15.96
C CYS A 524 45.85 6.98 14.63
N GLY A 525 45.27 7.96 13.93
CA GLY A 525 45.80 8.47 12.66
C GLY A 525 47.13 9.22 12.78
N SER A 526 47.51 9.70 13.96
CA SER A 526 48.74 10.50 14.15
C SER A 526 49.93 9.69 14.65
N CYS A 527 49.74 8.74 15.56
CA CYS A 527 50.82 7.93 16.14
C CYS A 527 50.73 6.43 15.82
N ASN A 528 49.74 6.03 15.00
CA ASN A 528 49.47 4.66 14.58
C ASN A 528 49.28 3.65 15.73
N LYS A 529 48.97 4.12 16.94
CA LYS A 529 48.74 3.24 18.09
C LYS A 529 47.43 2.48 17.91
N HIS A 530 47.50 1.15 18.00
CA HIS A 530 46.35 0.26 17.96
C HIS A 530 45.84 -0.05 19.38
N ALA A 531 44.52 -0.17 19.52
CA ALA A 531 43.88 -0.65 20.74
C ALA A 531 42.68 -1.54 20.41
N SER A 532 42.35 -2.42 21.36
CA SER A 532 41.13 -3.24 21.31
C SER A 532 40.31 -2.91 22.56
N GLU A 533 39.07 -2.47 22.37
CA GLU A 533 38.23 -1.98 23.46
C GLU A 533 36.97 -2.82 23.59
N CYS A 534 36.62 -3.19 24.83
CA CYS A 534 35.41 -3.92 25.15
C CYS A 534 34.29 -2.94 25.56
N GLY A 535 33.17 -2.88 24.84
CA GLY A 535 32.03 -2.03 25.20
C GLY A 535 31.09 -1.71 24.03
N SER A 536 29.87 -1.23 24.29
CA SER A 536 28.84 -0.95 23.27
C SER A 536 29.17 0.27 22.39
N THR A 537 30.18 0.13 21.54
CA THR A 537 30.57 1.12 20.54
C THR A 537 29.76 0.94 19.25
N PRO A 538 29.01 1.97 18.81
CA PRO A 538 28.40 1.97 17.48
C PRO A 538 29.49 2.11 16.40
N GLY A 539 29.28 1.51 15.23
CA GLY A 539 29.89 2.01 13.99
C GLY A 539 30.95 1.14 13.30
N THR A 540 31.10 -0.14 13.63
CA THR A 540 31.95 -1.02 12.81
C THR A 540 31.18 -1.47 11.56
N ILE A 541 31.64 -1.07 10.38
CA ILE A 541 31.19 -1.68 9.13
C ILE A 541 31.72 -3.13 9.04
N ALA A 542 30.79 -4.06 8.91
CA ALA A 542 30.99 -5.50 8.83
C ALA A 542 30.01 -6.10 7.79
N PRO A 543 30.12 -7.39 7.43
CA PRO A 543 29.22 -8.02 6.46
C PRO A 543 27.72 -7.79 6.73
N PHE A 544 27.33 -7.70 8.02
CA PHE A 544 25.99 -7.34 8.45
C PHE A 544 26.05 -6.13 9.40
N CYS A 545 25.18 -5.14 9.18
CA CYS A 545 25.10 -3.91 9.96
C CYS A 545 23.63 -3.53 10.24
N SER A 546 23.33 -3.01 11.43
CA SER A 546 22.02 -2.44 11.74
C SER A 546 22.07 -0.91 11.65
N VAL A 547 21.26 -0.34 10.78
CA VAL A 547 21.23 1.11 10.55
C VAL A 547 20.31 1.77 11.56
N ARG A 548 20.84 2.76 12.29
CA ARG A 548 20.09 3.53 13.29
C ARG A 548 20.46 5.00 13.20
N ARG A 549 19.48 5.89 13.32
CA ARG A 549 19.66 7.36 13.39
C ARG A 549 20.46 7.94 12.21
N ALA A 550 20.19 7.46 10.99
CA ALA A 550 20.83 7.95 9.78
C ALA A 550 19.78 8.41 8.76
N LEU A 551 20.12 9.41 7.96
CA LEU A 551 19.26 9.90 6.87
C LEU A 551 19.35 9.01 5.62
N SER A 552 20.45 8.29 5.46
CA SER A 552 20.72 7.39 4.35
C SER A 552 21.70 6.28 4.74
N ILE A 553 21.78 5.22 3.94
CA ILE A 553 22.83 4.20 4.13
C ILE A 553 24.23 4.82 3.97
N GLN A 554 24.39 5.75 3.03
CA GLN A 554 25.66 6.49 2.87
C GLN A 554 25.99 7.33 4.11
N ASP A 555 25.01 8.02 4.68
CA ASP A 555 25.18 8.83 5.89
C ASP A 555 25.60 7.95 7.09
N PHE A 556 24.98 6.77 7.23
CA PHE A 556 25.43 5.79 8.23
C PHE A 556 26.89 5.36 8.00
N VAL A 557 27.25 5.03 6.75
CA VAL A 557 28.62 4.66 6.39
C VAL A 557 29.59 5.81 6.71
N ASP A 558 29.27 7.03 6.32
CA ASP A 558 30.11 8.21 6.56
C ASP A 558 30.31 8.48 8.05
N GLN A 559 29.27 8.26 8.87
CA GLN A 559 29.36 8.38 10.32
C GLN A 559 30.31 7.33 10.93
N CYS A 560 30.31 6.10 10.41
CA CYS A 560 31.21 5.03 10.87
C CYS A 560 32.70 5.36 10.66
N PHE A 561 33.03 6.14 9.63
CA PHE A 561 34.41 6.54 9.31
C PHE A 561 34.87 7.83 10.01
N ARG A 562 34.01 8.49 10.82
CA ARG A 562 34.41 9.68 11.58
C ARG A 562 35.36 9.31 12.72
N PRO A 563 36.19 10.27 13.19
CA PRO A 563 36.97 10.10 14.41
C PRO A 563 36.08 9.67 15.58
N PHE A 564 36.40 8.52 16.17
CA PHE A 564 35.71 7.98 17.33
C PHE A 564 36.02 8.78 18.59
N ARG A 565 37.29 9.19 18.76
CA ARG A 565 37.77 10.02 19.88
C ARG A 565 39.17 10.57 19.62
N HIS A 566 39.73 11.25 20.61
CA HIS A 566 41.13 11.65 20.64
C HIS A 566 42.02 10.61 21.33
N CYS A 567 43.26 10.49 20.88
CA CYS A 567 44.26 9.59 21.40
C CYS A 567 44.76 10.09 22.76
N SER A 568 44.74 9.23 23.78
CA SER A 568 45.23 9.57 25.12
C SER A 568 46.74 9.80 25.19
N THR A 569 47.50 9.41 24.16
CA THR A 569 48.96 9.56 24.13
C THR A 569 49.41 10.81 23.36
N CYS A 570 48.83 11.10 22.19
CA CYS A 570 49.28 12.22 21.34
C CYS A 570 48.21 13.27 21.04
N GLY A 571 46.97 13.09 21.51
CA GLY A 571 45.85 13.98 21.20
C GLY A 571 45.28 13.85 19.79
N GLY A 572 45.91 13.06 18.90
CA GLY A 572 45.45 12.86 17.52
C GLY A 572 44.14 12.06 17.41
N GLU A 573 43.48 12.13 16.26
CA GLU A 573 42.21 11.44 16.01
C GLU A 573 42.36 9.91 15.99
N VAL A 574 41.39 9.20 16.57
CA VAL A 574 41.33 7.74 16.64
C VAL A 574 40.14 7.25 15.82
N PHE A 575 40.37 6.29 14.94
CA PHE A 575 39.37 5.73 14.02
C PHE A 575 39.08 4.27 14.36
N ILE A 576 37.86 3.82 14.05
CA ILE A 576 37.46 2.42 14.18
C ILE A 576 38.03 1.63 13.01
N ARG A 577 38.57 0.44 13.28
CA ARG A 577 38.95 -0.51 12.22
C ARG A 577 37.73 -1.30 11.77
N HIS A 578 37.41 -1.17 10.49
CA HIS A 578 36.30 -1.88 9.85
C HIS A 578 36.76 -3.22 9.26
N LYS A 579 35.84 -4.16 9.05
CA LYS A 579 36.12 -5.47 8.44
C LYS A 579 35.65 -5.50 6.99
N HIS A 580 36.59 -5.45 6.05
CA HIS A 580 36.29 -5.47 4.62
C HIS A 580 35.42 -6.68 4.25
N SER A 581 34.43 -6.45 3.40
CA SER A 581 33.55 -7.49 2.89
C SER A 581 33.09 -7.15 1.48
N GLU A 582 33.02 -8.13 0.58
CA GLU A 582 32.52 -7.95 -0.78
C GLU A 582 30.99 -7.80 -0.83
N VAL A 583 30.29 -8.23 0.22
CA VAL A 583 28.84 -8.14 0.39
C VAL A 583 28.53 -7.48 1.73
N LEU A 584 27.79 -6.38 1.69
CA LEU A 584 27.31 -5.67 2.88
C LEU A 584 25.80 -5.76 2.92
N CYS A 585 25.24 -6.22 4.04
CA CYS A 585 23.82 -6.24 4.30
C CYS A 585 23.49 -5.27 5.44
N PHE A 586 22.55 -4.37 5.18
CA PHE A 586 22.10 -3.38 6.14
C PHE A 586 20.67 -3.70 6.57
N GLU A 587 20.47 -3.95 7.85
CA GLU A 587 19.15 -3.96 8.47
C GLU A 587 18.62 -2.54 8.59
N ILE A 588 17.41 -2.37 8.09
CA ILE A 588 16.66 -1.13 8.12
C ILE A 588 15.72 -1.22 9.33
N VAL A 589 16.12 -0.58 10.43
CA VAL A 589 15.29 -0.47 11.63
C VAL A 589 14.31 0.69 11.43
N GLU A 590 13.05 0.55 11.85
CA GLU A 590 12.00 1.59 11.72
C GLU A 590 12.57 2.99 12.03
N THR A 591 12.50 3.86 11.03
CA THR A 591 12.94 5.26 11.12
C THR A 591 11.72 6.15 10.94
N GLU A 592 11.55 7.15 11.81
CA GLU A 592 10.46 8.14 11.72
C GLU A 592 10.52 8.96 10.41
N ASP A 593 11.70 9.02 9.80
CA ASP A 593 11.99 9.61 8.49
C ASP A 593 12.44 8.51 7.52
N ASP A 594 11.77 8.33 6.37
CA ASP A 594 12.13 7.34 5.34
C ASP A 594 13.65 7.29 5.05
N LEU A 595 14.37 6.27 5.53
CA LEU A 595 15.80 6.08 5.31
C LEU A 595 16.12 6.01 3.80
N LEU A 596 17.03 6.84 3.31
CA LEU A 596 17.39 6.84 1.89
C LEU A 596 18.30 5.65 1.54
N LEU A 597 17.80 4.71 0.72
CA LEU A 597 18.62 3.64 0.14
C LEU A 597 19.37 4.16 -1.10
N ASN A 598 20.68 4.38 -0.97
CA ASN A 598 21.51 4.84 -2.08
C ASN A 598 21.69 3.72 -3.12
N SER A 599 21.68 4.03 -4.41
CA SER A 599 21.99 3.04 -5.47
C SER A 599 23.47 2.62 -5.47
N ARG A 600 24.35 3.53 -5.04
CA ARG A 600 25.77 3.29 -4.80
C ARG A 600 26.20 3.85 -3.45
N LEU A 601 27.14 3.16 -2.81
CA LEU A 601 27.84 3.62 -1.61
C LEU A 601 29.32 3.84 -1.93
N GLN A 602 29.92 4.81 -1.24
CA GLN A 602 31.36 4.95 -1.11
C GLN A 602 31.75 4.52 0.30
N VAL A 603 32.51 3.44 0.43
CA VAL A 603 32.87 2.86 1.73
C VAL A 603 34.35 3.09 1.96
N GLY A 604 34.69 4.28 2.46
CA GLY A 604 36.06 4.69 2.78
C GLY A 604 37.07 4.31 1.68
N GLU A 605 38.07 3.51 2.06
CA GLU A 605 39.13 3.04 1.18
C GLU A 605 38.76 1.79 0.37
N TRP A 606 37.67 1.10 0.72
CA TRP A 606 37.28 -0.16 0.08
C TRP A 606 36.77 0.07 -1.36
N GLY A 607 36.20 1.25 -1.60
CA GLY A 607 35.74 1.68 -2.92
C GLY A 607 34.22 1.77 -3.02
N SER A 608 33.72 1.60 -4.25
CA SER A 608 32.30 1.80 -4.55
C SER A 608 31.54 0.48 -4.47
N TYR A 609 30.47 0.49 -3.68
CA TYR A 609 29.49 -0.60 -3.63
C TYR A 609 28.25 -0.20 -4.40
N ARG A 610 27.61 -1.17 -5.05
CA ARG A 610 26.30 -0.98 -5.71
C ARG A 610 25.23 -1.75 -4.97
N LEU A 611 24.00 -1.24 -4.99
CA LEU A 611 22.84 -1.98 -4.53
C LEU A 611 22.65 -3.22 -5.43
N ALA A 612 22.46 -4.38 -4.81
CA ALA A 612 22.25 -5.66 -5.48
C ALA A 612 20.87 -6.24 -5.19
N GLY A 613 20.29 -5.96 -4.03
CA GLY A 613 18.93 -6.35 -3.71
C GLY A 613 18.36 -5.64 -2.50
N VAL A 614 17.05 -5.68 -2.38
CA VAL A 614 16.29 -5.17 -1.23
C VAL A 614 15.25 -6.23 -0.86
N ILE A 615 15.15 -6.55 0.43
CA ILE A 615 14.14 -7.47 0.97
C ILE A 615 13.11 -6.63 1.74
N TYR A 616 11.84 -6.89 1.48
CA TYR A 616 10.70 -6.18 2.05
C TYR A 616 9.85 -7.12 2.89
N TYR A 617 9.27 -6.59 3.96
CA TYR A 617 8.40 -7.32 4.88
C TYR A 617 7.09 -6.56 5.12
N GLY A 618 6.01 -7.32 5.23
CA GLY A 618 4.68 -6.84 5.61
C GLY A 618 3.66 -7.95 5.45
N ASP A 619 2.56 -7.89 6.19
CA ASP A 619 1.50 -8.93 6.19
C ASP A 619 2.02 -10.36 6.45
N ASN A 620 3.04 -10.51 7.32
CA ASN A 620 3.71 -11.79 7.60
C ASN A 620 4.33 -12.48 6.35
N HIS A 621 4.73 -11.70 5.34
CA HIS A 621 5.31 -12.23 4.10
C HIS A 621 6.51 -11.40 3.63
N PHE A 622 7.53 -12.08 3.09
CA PHE A 622 8.73 -11.47 2.53
C PHE A 622 8.70 -11.48 1.01
N ILE A 623 9.06 -10.34 0.41
CA ILE A 623 9.30 -10.23 -1.04
C ILE A 623 10.64 -9.54 -1.29
N SER A 624 11.16 -9.62 -2.52
CA SER A 624 12.46 -9.01 -2.83
C SER A 624 12.50 -8.33 -4.18
N ARG A 625 13.42 -7.37 -4.29
CA ARG A 625 13.89 -6.81 -5.56
C ARG A 625 15.37 -7.12 -5.74
N VAL A 626 15.76 -7.39 -6.97
CA VAL A 626 17.16 -7.46 -7.39
C VAL A 626 17.49 -6.29 -8.30
N VAL A 627 18.71 -5.78 -8.15
CA VAL A 627 19.24 -4.69 -8.97
C VAL A 627 20.44 -5.20 -9.75
N THR A 628 20.33 -5.13 -11.07
CA THR A 628 21.34 -5.63 -12.00
C THR A 628 22.54 -4.70 -12.13
N ARG A 629 23.60 -5.15 -12.80
CA ARG A 629 24.77 -4.29 -13.08
C ARG A 629 24.43 -3.11 -13.99
N ASP A 630 23.45 -3.28 -14.88
CA ASP A 630 22.90 -2.23 -15.73
C ASP A 630 21.71 -1.50 -15.08
N ASN A 631 21.65 -1.52 -13.74
CA ASN A 631 20.65 -0.86 -12.90
C ASN A 631 19.19 -1.32 -13.12
N LYS A 632 18.91 -2.36 -13.90
CA LYS A 632 17.54 -2.89 -14.04
C LYS A 632 17.05 -3.46 -12.72
N VAL A 633 15.76 -3.29 -12.45
CA VAL A 633 15.10 -3.76 -11.23
C VAL A 633 14.08 -4.83 -11.58
N TYR A 634 14.18 -5.98 -10.90
CA TYR A 634 13.22 -7.06 -10.99
C TYR A 634 12.69 -7.39 -9.59
N SER A 635 11.37 -7.43 -9.43
CA SER A 635 10.72 -7.89 -8.19
C SER A 635 10.35 -9.36 -8.28
N HIS A 636 10.35 -10.04 -7.15
CA HIS A 636 9.91 -11.43 -7.04
C HIS A 636 9.16 -11.65 -5.74
N ASP A 637 7.98 -12.24 -5.87
CA ASP A 637 7.13 -12.73 -4.81
C ASP A 637 6.84 -14.22 -5.06
N GLY A 638 7.28 -15.09 -4.17
CA GLY A 638 7.05 -16.54 -4.32
C GLY A 638 5.56 -16.93 -4.29
N MET A 639 4.68 -16.09 -3.73
CA MET A 639 3.23 -16.30 -3.78
C MET A 639 2.65 -16.08 -5.18
N ASP A 640 3.27 -15.21 -5.98
CA ASP A 640 2.86 -14.92 -7.37
C ASP A 640 3.44 -15.95 -8.37
N GLY A 641 4.23 -16.90 -7.87
CA GLY A 641 4.82 -17.99 -8.63
C GLY A 641 6.30 -17.79 -8.91
N VAL A 642 6.76 -18.36 -10.02
CA VAL A 642 8.19 -18.51 -10.32
C VAL A 642 8.79 -17.30 -11.05
N HIS A 643 7.94 -16.45 -11.64
CA HIS A 643 8.39 -15.40 -12.54
C HIS A 643 8.67 -14.09 -11.78
N SER A 644 9.85 -13.53 -11.99
CA SER A 644 10.11 -12.15 -11.56
C SER A 644 9.52 -11.13 -12.53
N THR A 645 9.14 -9.97 -12.00
CA THR A 645 8.54 -8.87 -12.75
C THR A 645 9.55 -7.75 -12.96
N TYR A 646 9.81 -7.38 -14.21
CA TYR A 646 10.63 -6.21 -14.53
C TYR A 646 9.89 -4.92 -14.15
N GLU A 647 10.54 -4.06 -13.38
CA GLU A 647 9.93 -2.82 -12.87
C GLU A 647 10.52 -1.55 -13.44
N GLY A 648 11.76 -1.58 -13.97
CA GLY A 648 12.41 -0.41 -14.55
C GLY A 648 13.93 -0.41 -14.41
N VAL A 649 14.54 0.79 -14.53
CA VAL A 649 15.99 1.01 -14.37
C VAL A 649 16.23 2.00 -13.24
N LEU A 650 16.97 1.58 -12.23
CA LEU A 650 17.44 2.37 -11.10
C LEU A 650 18.25 3.58 -11.58
N ASP A 651 18.09 4.72 -10.92
CA ASP A 651 18.63 6.04 -11.29
C ASP A 651 18.05 6.64 -12.59
N GLN A 652 17.16 5.94 -13.30
CA GLN A 652 16.37 6.48 -14.41
C GLN A 652 14.90 6.59 -14.01
N GLY A 653 14.63 7.53 -13.11
CA GLY A 653 13.27 7.79 -12.65
C GLY A 653 12.92 7.23 -11.27
N TRP A 654 13.69 6.27 -10.79
CA TRP A 654 13.50 5.72 -9.45
C TRP A 654 14.01 6.72 -8.41
N SER A 655 13.10 7.25 -7.60
CA SER A 655 13.43 7.92 -6.35
C SER A 655 13.90 6.89 -5.32
N SER A 656 14.86 7.23 -4.48
CA SER A 656 15.30 6.36 -3.38
C SER A 656 14.18 6.01 -2.39
N LYS A 657 13.05 6.73 -2.39
CA LYS A 657 11.84 6.39 -1.63
C LYS A 657 11.08 5.19 -2.21
N GLU A 658 11.15 4.95 -3.52
CA GLU A 658 10.52 3.78 -4.15
C GLU A 658 11.25 2.48 -3.80
N LEU A 659 12.52 2.56 -3.37
CA LEU A 659 13.25 1.42 -2.81
C LEU A 659 12.85 1.10 -1.37
N ASN A 660 12.16 1.99 -0.65
CA ASN A 660 11.72 1.72 0.71
C ASN A 660 10.42 0.92 0.78
N THR A 661 9.66 0.87 -0.32
CA THR A 661 8.38 0.14 -0.37
C THR A 661 8.23 -0.69 -1.64
N CYS A 662 7.74 -1.92 -1.50
CA CYS A 662 7.37 -2.79 -2.63
C CYS A 662 6.07 -3.51 -2.28
N ASN A 663 5.03 -3.43 -3.12
CA ASN A 663 3.71 -4.03 -2.89
C ASN A 663 3.19 -3.84 -1.45
N ASP A 664 3.19 -2.58 -0.98
CA ASP A 664 2.77 -2.15 0.36
C ASP A 664 3.60 -2.75 1.53
N LYS A 665 4.76 -3.37 1.24
CA LYS A 665 5.72 -3.89 2.23
C LYS A 665 6.90 -2.94 2.39
N ALA A 666 7.38 -2.77 3.61
CA ALA A 666 8.51 -1.89 3.94
C ALA A 666 9.85 -2.62 3.76
N ALA A 667 10.88 -1.91 3.32
CA ALA A 667 12.22 -2.46 3.20
C ALA A 667 12.78 -2.81 4.58
N SER A 668 13.24 -4.05 4.75
CA SER A 668 13.83 -4.56 5.99
C SER A 668 15.33 -4.78 5.87
N LEU A 669 15.80 -5.15 4.68
CA LEU A 669 17.22 -5.36 4.40
C LEU A 669 17.62 -4.74 3.06
N ALA A 670 18.77 -4.07 3.01
CA ALA A 670 19.40 -3.62 1.78
C ALA A 670 20.78 -4.28 1.59
N ILE A 671 21.00 -4.87 0.42
CA ILE A 671 22.16 -5.71 0.12
C ILE A 671 23.01 -5.01 -0.94
N TYR A 672 24.26 -4.74 -0.60
CA TYR A 672 25.24 -4.05 -1.43
C TYR A 672 26.41 -4.95 -1.75
N VAL A 673 26.97 -4.80 -2.95
CA VAL A 673 28.13 -5.58 -3.40
C VAL A 673 29.21 -4.68 -3.99
N LEU A 674 30.46 -5.05 -3.78
CA LEU A 674 31.61 -4.28 -4.29
C LEU A 674 31.60 -4.24 -5.83
N ALA A 675 31.54 -3.04 -6.38
CA ALA A 675 31.52 -2.77 -7.82
C ALA A 675 32.90 -2.40 -8.34
N ASP A 676 33.53 -1.39 -7.74
CA ASP A 676 34.83 -0.84 -8.17
C ASP A 676 35.74 -0.68 -6.95
N ARG A 677 36.89 -1.38 -6.94
CA ARG A 677 37.93 -1.16 -5.92
C ARG A 677 38.64 0.16 -6.22
N ARG A 678 38.86 1.00 -5.20
CA ARG A 678 39.85 2.07 -5.34
C ARG A 678 41.21 1.42 -5.52
N SER A 679 41.89 1.72 -6.62
CA SER A 679 43.27 1.29 -6.83
C SER A 679 44.15 2.03 -5.83
N TYR A 680 44.48 1.38 -4.72
CA TYR A 680 45.59 1.80 -3.87
C TYR A 680 46.81 0.98 -4.28
N ARG A 681 47.90 1.67 -4.65
CA ARG A 681 49.23 1.06 -4.68
C ARG A 681 49.59 0.79 -3.22
N ASP A 682 49.76 -0.47 -2.90
CA ASP A 682 50.32 -0.89 -1.62
C ASP A 682 51.75 -0.34 -1.52
N GLU A 683 51.93 0.71 -0.72
CA GLU A 683 53.22 1.08 -0.13
C GLU A 683 53.17 0.73 1.36
N SER A 684 52.97 -0.55 1.69
CA SER A 684 53.21 -1.06 3.06
C SER A 684 53.33 -2.58 3.21
N ASP A 685 53.71 -3.31 2.16
CA ASP A 685 54.07 -4.75 2.26
C ASP A 685 55.53 -5.01 1.85
N THR A 686 56.44 -4.15 2.30
CA THR A 686 57.87 -4.46 2.37
C THR A 686 58.41 -4.07 3.74
N GLU A 687 58.21 -4.93 4.73
CA GLU A 687 59.23 -5.19 5.75
C GLU A 687 58.86 -6.44 6.58
N SER A 688 59.91 -7.21 6.89
CA SER A 688 59.97 -8.40 7.75
C SER A 688 59.26 -9.68 7.27
N ASP A 689 59.93 -10.41 6.38
CA ASP A 689 60.31 -11.78 6.72
C ASP A 689 61.66 -12.12 6.09
N ASN A 690 62.72 -11.79 6.85
CA ASN A 690 64.09 -12.21 6.59
C ASN A 690 64.80 -12.28 7.94
N THR A 691 64.57 -13.35 8.70
CA THR A 691 65.53 -13.88 9.67
C THR A 691 65.24 -15.35 9.98
N VAL A 692 66.09 -16.19 9.36
CA VAL A 692 66.54 -17.56 9.70
C VAL A 692 65.52 -18.69 9.67
#